data_AF-A0A534U2P0-F1
#
_entry.id   AF-A0A534U2P0-F1
#
_cell.length_a   1.000
_cell.length_b   1.000
_cell.length_c   1.000
_cell.angle_alpha   90.00
_cell.angle_beta   90.00
_cell.angle_gamma   90.00
#
_symmetry.space_group_name_H-M   'P 1'
#
loop_
_entity.id
_entity.type
_entity.pdbx_description
1 polymer ?
#
loop_
_entity_poly.entity_id
_entity_poly.type
_entity_poly.pdbx_seq_one_letter_code
_entity_poly.pdbx_strand_id
1 'polypeptide(L)'
;MTRFPRIACSTICSAIAVLVLAAVPAARADQVGCERAIEKATAKYVQARAKALQKCNDSVVNNSSPGPCPDATATGKITKADSKFRLAISNGCGGADHVCGSGGDDESLASIHWNIGSCQNFESGSCNNAITNCNDISTCLVCVSNAAVDQAMSLYYGQIDQGATDPNVIKCQRSIGASTTKFLVAKNKALQKCEDAVLRNMIPGPCPDAGKAQPAIAKADSKKRASICKACGGADRMCGGGDDFTTTQIGFTSNCPNVTVPGGSSCAHAISTVQDIVDCVDCVSEFKDDCLDAISVPENKSYPSECNAGGGAPTPTATPTAGGGGPTATPTPTAGGGGPTTTATPGFANCPTLLSFEADGNSADLDTGWTGQSHDSKVINNGVLTLNVSGCSSGPPSCGTCNLNGPVANGGGTAANNHRCVGDTSMQCTVDGDCGGSGPCSFFFGAPLPLSSGGVSVCVINQVTSAVTGTADLVSGDSATSVTLLSRVHNGTTVSQPCSICGAGGYGSTSTCSTGPRAGMPCTVNGTSPLFGSTSYDCPPDPGADVGNLNITLNLSTGLTSRTLSAANPTCTSPGFTSLKCFCDTCNNANASACATDADCPLSGGNPGICGGKRCKSGTNNGAPCSNNSECPGGGACTRVGHTTQPNDCSDATCSPNTPPDNDSVNEGTCAAGPFEQFCAMETFRGCASNSDCTKPGDTCTNGRFRECFTDNGALGASVETQGQPDPPVDNVSHPKLGSLFCIPPTTADAVNSVAGLPGLGRLTLPGTRRFVVPGVVTPTPTQTMSPTPTLTATPTITKTPTPTLTIPGLPTATPTNTVGGTCHWSQCIPPGSGANDAFACTCATGQLRTIYDQVRLDNGWTGTSHNTQTVGNTDSDALLFDCDGVTDTLCRLTGPRPGQYGWR
;
A
#
# COMPACT_ATOMS: atom_id res chain seq x y z
N MET A 1 6.97 -51.10 59.91
CA MET A 1 6.64 -52.55 59.86
C MET A 1 5.44 -52.64 58.92
N THR A 2 5.45 -53.23 57.73
CA THR A 2 6.18 -54.36 57.15
C THR A 2 6.18 -54.18 55.62
N ARG A 3 7.28 -54.53 54.97
CA ARG A 3 7.47 -54.57 53.51
C ARG A 3 6.96 -55.90 52.92
N PHE A 4 6.85 -55.88 51.58
CA PHE A 4 7.12 -56.96 50.59
C PHE A 4 5.93 -57.66 49.89
N PRO A 5 6.13 -58.15 48.63
CA PRO A 5 5.40 -57.69 47.44
C PRO A 5 4.66 -58.83 46.70
N ARG A 6 4.00 -58.53 45.58
CA ARG A 6 3.40 -59.51 44.65
C ARG A 6 3.55 -59.02 43.21
N ILE A 7 3.59 -59.80 42.13
CA ILE A 7 3.88 -61.21 41.77
C ILE A 7 4.10 -61.14 40.25
N ALA A 8 4.94 -62.01 39.70
CA ALA A 8 5.18 -62.17 38.27
C ALA A 8 4.12 -63.05 37.57
N CYS A 9 3.92 -62.75 36.27
CA CYS A 9 3.59 -63.65 35.15
C CYS A 9 2.25 -64.42 35.14
N SER A 10 1.38 -64.07 34.18
CA SER A 10 0.42 -65.03 33.60
C SER A 10 0.14 -64.73 32.12
N THR A 11 0.48 -65.74 31.33
CA THR A 11 -0.18 -66.34 30.16
C THR A 11 -1.48 -65.75 29.58
N ILE A 12 -1.41 -65.60 28.26
CA ILE A 12 -2.38 -65.45 27.16
C ILE A 12 -3.78 -66.07 27.38
N CYS A 13 -4.83 -65.31 27.06
CA CYS A 13 -6.09 -65.80 26.49
C CYS A 13 -6.74 -64.72 25.62
N SER A 14 -6.95 -65.02 24.34
CA SER A 14 -7.58 -64.16 23.35
C SER A 14 -9.07 -63.96 23.63
N ALA A 15 -9.52 -62.70 23.67
CA ALA A 15 -10.93 -62.33 23.57
C ALA A 15 -11.09 -61.27 22.48
N ILE A 16 -12.02 -61.55 21.56
CA ILE A 16 -12.47 -60.69 20.47
C ILE A 16 -13.03 -59.39 21.07
N ALA A 17 -12.35 -58.28 20.86
CA ALA A 17 -12.87 -56.95 21.15
C ALA A 17 -13.46 -56.37 19.85
N VAL A 18 -14.79 -56.25 19.81
CA VAL A 18 -15.48 -55.37 18.88
C VAL A 18 -15.02 -53.94 19.21
N LEU A 19 -14.19 -53.36 18.36
CA LEU A 19 -13.84 -51.95 18.43
C LEU A 19 -15.07 -51.14 18.00
N VAL A 20 -15.88 -50.74 18.97
CA VAL A 20 -16.73 -49.56 18.82
C VAL A 20 -15.77 -48.38 18.77
N LEU A 21 -15.48 -47.86 17.58
CA LEU A 21 -14.94 -46.50 17.44
C LEU A 21 -16.02 -45.54 17.96
N ALA A 22 -16.00 -45.27 19.26
CA ALA A 22 -16.59 -44.04 19.77
C ALA A 22 -15.78 -42.90 19.13
N ALA A 23 -16.44 -42.07 18.32
CA ALA A 23 -15.89 -40.79 17.90
C ALA A 23 -15.50 -40.03 19.18
N VAL A 24 -14.19 -39.88 19.42
CA VAL A 24 -13.72 -38.97 20.46
C VAL A 24 -14.15 -37.58 19.99
N PRO A 25 -15.02 -36.87 20.71
CA PRO A 25 -15.36 -35.51 20.30
C PRO A 25 -14.05 -34.71 20.26
N ALA A 26 -13.80 -34.04 19.13
CA ALA A 26 -12.68 -33.12 19.01
C ALA A 26 -12.76 -32.13 20.19
N ALA A 27 -11.65 -31.96 20.91
CA ALA A 27 -11.59 -31.02 22.02
C ALA A 27 -11.67 -29.61 21.43
N ARG A 28 -12.85 -28.99 21.49
CA ARG A 28 -13.09 -27.63 21.04
C ARG A 28 -12.33 -26.62 21.90
N ALA A 29 -12.18 -25.40 21.40
CA ALA A 29 -11.63 -24.32 22.21
C ALA A 29 -12.57 -23.99 23.41
N ASP A 30 -12.08 -23.17 24.33
CA ASP A 30 -12.91 -22.63 25.41
C ASP A 30 -13.67 -21.41 24.88
N GLN A 31 -15.01 -21.42 24.90
CA GLN A 31 -15.87 -20.34 24.38
C GLN A 31 -15.41 -18.96 24.90
N VAL A 32 -15.30 -18.82 26.22
CA VAL A 32 -14.89 -17.57 26.88
C VAL A 32 -13.44 -17.22 26.54
N GLY A 33 -12.58 -18.22 26.37
CA GLY A 33 -11.21 -18.07 25.87
C GLY A 33 -11.14 -17.45 24.48
N CYS A 34 -11.97 -17.90 23.55
CA CYS A 34 -12.06 -17.38 22.18
C CYS A 34 -12.62 -15.95 22.15
N GLU A 35 -13.74 -15.68 22.82
CA GLU A 35 -14.35 -14.34 22.94
C GLU A 35 -13.32 -13.31 23.44
N ARG A 36 -12.59 -13.66 24.52
CA ARG A 36 -11.52 -12.81 25.07
C ARG A 36 -10.32 -12.66 24.16
N ALA A 37 -10.03 -13.65 23.32
CA ALA A 37 -8.96 -13.55 22.32
C ALA A 37 -9.33 -12.53 21.24
N ILE A 38 -10.59 -12.56 20.75
CA ILE A 38 -11.14 -11.65 19.76
C ILE A 38 -11.06 -10.21 20.24
N GLU A 39 -11.66 -9.91 21.39
CA GLU A 39 -11.72 -8.59 21.99
C GLU A 39 -10.31 -8.00 22.23
N LYS A 40 -9.44 -8.76 22.91
CA LYS A 40 -8.09 -8.31 23.25
C LYS A 40 -7.17 -8.17 22.04
N ALA A 41 -7.30 -9.04 21.04
CA ALA A 41 -6.50 -8.96 19.83
C ALA A 41 -6.92 -7.74 18.99
N THR A 42 -8.22 -7.52 18.80
CA THR A 42 -8.77 -6.38 18.06
C THR A 42 -8.31 -5.07 18.66
N ALA A 43 -8.45 -4.90 19.98
CA ALA A 43 -7.98 -3.71 20.68
C ALA A 43 -6.47 -3.48 20.49
N LYS A 44 -5.64 -4.53 20.57
CA LYS A 44 -4.20 -4.40 20.34
C LYS A 44 -3.87 -4.02 18.90
N TYR A 45 -4.61 -4.54 17.92
CA TYR A 45 -4.44 -4.22 16.51
C TYR A 45 -4.74 -2.75 16.24
N VAL A 46 -5.93 -2.28 16.64
CA VAL A 46 -6.36 -0.88 16.56
C VAL A 46 -5.32 0.05 17.19
N GLN A 47 -4.86 -0.26 18.40
CA GLN A 47 -3.84 0.54 19.09
C GLN A 47 -2.49 0.56 18.38
N ALA A 48 -2.08 -0.55 17.76
CA ALA A 48 -0.82 -0.63 17.04
C ALA A 48 -0.87 0.15 15.72
N ARG A 49 -1.97 -0.02 14.96
CA ARG A 49 -2.22 0.70 13.70
C ARG A 49 -2.29 2.21 13.94
N ALA A 50 -3.11 2.66 14.88
CA ALA A 50 -3.26 4.07 15.20
C ALA A 50 -1.91 4.71 15.60
N LYS A 51 -1.09 4.02 16.42
CA LYS A 51 0.25 4.52 16.80
C LYS A 51 1.25 4.55 15.63
N ALA A 52 1.15 3.61 14.70
CA ALA A 52 2.01 3.57 13.52
C ALA A 52 1.69 4.75 12.59
N LEU A 53 0.41 4.95 12.28
CA LEU A 53 -0.06 6.06 11.44
C LEU A 53 0.18 7.41 12.10
N GLN A 54 -0.07 7.55 13.40
CA GLN A 54 0.23 8.75 14.18
C GLN A 54 1.70 9.18 14.04
N LYS A 55 2.64 8.25 14.19
CA LYS A 55 4.07 8.57 14.07
C LYS A 55 4.48 8.96 12.65
N CYS A 56 3.88 8.31 11.66
CA CYS A 56 4.10 8.65 10.26
C CYS A 56 3.56 10.06 9.97
N ASN A 57 2.29 10.31 10.28
CA ASN A 57 1.64 11.60 10.03
C ASN A 57 2.31 12.75 10.81
N ASP A 58 2.74 12.51 12.06
CA ASP A 58 3.56 13.47 12.80
C ASP A 58 4.84 13.86 12.07
N SER A 59 5.46 12.91 11.37
CA SER A 59 6.69 13.15 10.61
C SER A 59 6.43 13.94 9.33
N VAL A 60 5.26 13.73 8.70
CA VAL A 60 4.80 14.51 7.55
C VAL A 60 4.52 15.96 7.97
N VAL A 61 3.69 16.17 9.00
CA VAL A 61 3.39 17.52 9.53
C VAL A 61 4.66 18.24 9.99
N ASN A 62 5.64 17.51 10.54
CA ASN A 62 6.93 18.08 10.95
C ASN A 62 7.92 18.27 9.79
N ASN A 63 7.50 18.15 8.53
CA ASN A 63 8.33 18.25 7.33
C ASN A 63 9.58 17.34 7.35
N SER A 64 9.51 16.23 8.09
CA SER A 64 10.60 15.26 8.26
C SER A 64 10.41 14.02 7.38
N SER A 65 9.24 13.87 6.76
CA SER A 65 8.90 12.87 5.75
C SER A 65 8.03 13.53 4.68
N PRO A 66 8.19 13.23 3.38
CA PRO A 66 7.36 13.81 2.34
C PRO A 66 5.93 13.24 2.30
N GLY A 67 5.63 12.17 3.06
CA GLY A 67 4.36 11.43 2.95
C GLY A 67 4.22 10.71 1.59
N PRO A 68 3.04 10.13 1.29
CA PRO A 68 1.91 9.94 2.20
C PRO A 68 2.17 8.84 3.24
N CYS A 69 1.26 8.73 4.22
CA CYS A 69 1.27 7.65 5.21
C CYS A 69 0.26 6.56 4.84
N PRO A 70 0.55 5.28 5.10
CA PRO A 70 1.74 4.76 5.81
C PRO A 70 3.02 4.72 4.95
N ASP A 71 4.15 5.10 5.56
CA ASP A 71 5.49 4.84 4.99
C ASP A 71 5.95 3.38 5.24
N ALA A 72 7.10 2.98 4.69
CA ALA A 72 7.63 1.62 4.86
C ALA A 72 7.76 1.18 6.35
N THR A 73 8.08 2.12 7.25
CA THR A 73 8.21 1.84 8.68
C THR A 73 6.85 1.62 9.34
N ALA A 74 5.85 2.43 8.99
CA ALA A 74 4.48 2.29 9.44
C ALA A 74 3.86 1.00 8.89
N THR A 75 4.02 0.73 7.60
CA THR A 75 3.57 -0.50 6.93
C THR A 75 4.14 -1.73 7.61
N GLY A 76 5.46 -1.81 7.84
CA GLY A 76 6.06 -2.96 8.53
C GLY A 76 5.53 -3.17 9.96
N LYS A 77 5.17 -2.10 10.68
CA LYS A 77 4.53 -2.22 12.02
C LYS A 77 3.09 -2.68 11.93
N ILE A 78 2.33 -2.22 10.94
CA ILE A 78 0.93 -2.59 10.71
C ILE A 78 0.85 -4.06 10.29
N THR A 79 1.67 -4.51 9.35
CA THR A 79 1.75 -5.93 8.94
C THR A 79 2.09 -6.82 10.12
N LYS A 80 3.09 -6.43 10.94
CA LYS A 80 3.44 -7.18 12.16
C LYS A 80 2.30 -7.21 13.19
N ALA A 81 1.49 -6.15 13.27
CA ALA A 81 0.32 -6.13 14.14
C ALA A 81 -0.78 -7.06 13.60
N ASP A 82 -1.00 -7.09 12.29
CA ASP A 82 -1.95 -7.97 11.61
C ASP A 82 -1.61 -9.45 11.84
N SER A 83 -0.35 -9.85 11.60
CA SER A 83 0.08 -11.24 11.83
C SER A 83 -0.10 -11.67 13.29
N LYS A 84 0.16 -10.76 14.25
CA LYS A 84 -0.05 -11.02 15.67
C LYS A 84 -1.53 -11.09 16.05
N PHE A 85 -2.36 -10.30 15.40
CA PHE A 85 -3.81 -10.32 15.56
C PHE A 85 -4.34 -11.69 15.11
N ARG A 86 -4.06 -12.08 13.86
CA ARG A 86 -4.51 -13.36 13.29
C ARG A 86 -4.06 -14.55 14.13
N LEU A 87 -2.77 -14.60 14.51
CA LEU A 87 -2.24 -15.65 15.37
C LEU A 87 -2.93 -15.72 16.73
N ALA A 88 -3.33 -14.58 17.32
CA ALA A 88 -4.05 -14.58 18.58
C ALA A 88 -5.46 -15.16 18.43
N ILE A 89 -6.14 -14.89 17.32
CA ILE A 89 -7.46 -15.49 17.02
C ILE A 89 -7.32 -16.99 16.77
N SER A 90 -6.37 -17.43 15.94
CA SER A 90 -6.16 -18.85 15.68
C SER A 90 -5.85 -19.63 16.96
N ASN A 91 -4.97 -19.11 17.82
CA ASN A 91 -4.68 -19.73 19.12
C ASN A 91 -5.87 -19.76 20.07
N GLY A 92 -6.74 -18.75 20.03
CA GLY A 92 -7.89 -18.62 20.94
C GLY A 92 -9.12 -19.39 20.48
N CYS A 93 -9.32 -19.53 19.17
CA CYS A 93 -10.58 -19.98 18.56
C CYS A 93 -10.44 -21.22 17.68
N GLY A 94 -9.26 -21.53 17.16
CA GLY A 94 -9.01 -22.67 16.27
C GLY A 94 -8.80 -24.00 17.02
N GLY A 95 -9.57 -24.26 18.08
CA GLY A 95 -9.53 -25.56 18.75
C GLY A 95 -8.17 -26.00 19.31
N ALA A 96 -7.92 -27.30 19.23
CA ALA A 96 -6.71 -27.96 19.72
C ALA A 96 -5.54 -27.85 18.72
N ASP A 97 -5.83 -27.70 17.42
CA ASP A 97 -4.81 -27.51 16.40
C ASP A 97 -4.31 -26.04 16.32
N HIS A 98 -5.04 -25.10 16.94
CA HIS A 98 -4.79 -23.67 16.91
C HIS A 98 -4.84 -23.07 15.49
N VAL A 99 -5.63 -23.66 14.59
CA VAL A 99 -5.77 -23.28 13.20
C VAL A 99 -7.25 -23.12 12.84
N CYS A 100 -7.65 -21.88 12.55
CA CYS A 100 -9.01 -21.60 12.10
C CYS A 100 -9.35 -22.31 10.78
N GLY A 101 -10.54 -22.90 10.70
CA GLY A 101 -11.11 -23.52 9.51
C GLY A 101 -10.57 -24.91 9.18
N SER A 102 -9.73 -25.46 10.04
CA SER A 102 -9.14 -26.80 9.94
C SER A 102 -9.71 -27.72 11.02
N GLY A 103 -9.50 -29.04 10.87
CA GLY A 103 -9.66 -30.02 11.96
C GLY A 103 -11.08 -30.30 12.49
N GLY A 104 -12.07 -29.42 12.24
CA GLY A 104 -13.42 -29.52 12.79
C GLY A 104 -13.49 -29.25 14.30
N ASP A 105 -12.40 -28.75 14.89
CA ASP A 105 -12.19 -28.47 16.31
C ASP A 105 -12.29 -26.98 16.67
N ASP A 106 -12.43 -26.10 15.67
CA ASP A 106 -12.80 -24.70 15.85
C ASP A 106 -13.97 -24.52 16.84
N GLU A 107 -13.90 -23.44 17.60
CA GLU A 107 -15.07 -22.99 18.35
C GLU A 107 -16.21 -22.63 17.39
N SER A 108 -17.43 -23.08 17.70
CA SER A 108 -18.54 -22.81 16.79
C SER A 108 -18.87 -21.32 16.77
N LEU A 109 -19.10 -20.76 15.58
CA LEU A 109 -19.58 -19.38 15.46
C LEU A 109 -20.81 -19.08 16.33
N ALA A 110 -21.70 -20.07 16.51
CA ALA A 110 -22.89 -19.92 17.34
C ALA A 110 -22.61 -19.80 18.84
N SER A 111 -21.58 -20.48 19.36
CA SER A 111 -21.25 -20.41 20.79
C SER A 111 -20.59 -19.07 21.13
N ILE A 112 -19.82 -18.49 20.22
CA ILE A 112 -19.16 -17.19 20.41
C ILE A 112 -19.93 -16.02 19.78
N HIS A 113 -21.22 -16.21 19.45
CA HIS A 113 -22.09 -15.14 18.93
C HIS A 113 -21.67 -14.53 17.57
N TRP A 114 -20.81 -15.21 16.82
CA TRP A 114 -20.36 -14.83 15.48
C TRP A 114 -21.14 -15.50 14.33
N ASN A 115 -22.25 -16.19 14.62
CA ASN A 115 -23.12 -16.79 13.60
C ASN A 115 -24.00 -15.75 12.86
N ILE A 116 -23.42 -14.59 12.56
CA ILE A 116 -24.08 -13.42 11.95
C ILE A 116 -24.12 -13.48 10.41
N GLY A 117 -23.58 -14.56 9.82
CA GLY A 117 -23.62 -14.86 8.38
C GLY A 117 -22.61 -14.07 7.54
N SER A 118 -22.55 -12.75 7.73
CA SER A 118 -21.61 -11.86 7.05
C SER A 118 -21.11 -10.77 7.98
N CYS A 119 -19.90 -10.27 7.73
CA CYS A 119 -19.35 -9.12 8.43
C CYS A 119 -20.33 -7.95 8.37
N GLN A 120 -20.52 -7.29 9.51
CA GLN A 120 -21.59 -6.31 9.68
C GLN A 120 -21.28 -4.95 9.06
N ASN A 121 -20.19 -4.83 8.30
CA ASN A 121 -19.76 -3.61 7.64
C ASN A 121 -19.46 -2.44 8.59
N PHE A 122 -18.99 -1.33 8.04
CA PHE A 122 -18.69 -0.12 8.78
C PHE A 122 -18.93 1.10 7.87
N GLU A 123 -19.83 1.99 8.29
CA GLU A 123 -20.27 3.18 7.56
C GLU A 123 -20.68 2.89 6.10
N SER A 124 -21.36 1.77 5.86
CA SER A 124 -21.72 1.31 4.51
C SER A 124 -20.52 1.07 3.58
N GLY A 125 -19.33 0.78 4.14
CA GLY A 125 -18.13 0.43 3.38
C GLY A 125 -18.17 -0.96 2.73
N SER A 126 -17.01 -1.61 2.62
CA SER A 126 -16.85 -2.91 1.94
C SER A 126 -16.54 -4.08 2.88
N CYS A 127 -16.64 -3.90 4.20
CA CYS A 127 -16.35 -4.96 5.17
C CYS A 127 -17.54 -5.91 5.31
N ASN A 128 -17.80 -6.71 4.29
CA ASN A 128 -19.01 -7.54 4.15
C ASN A 128 -18.73 -9.01 3.82
N ASN A 129 -17.51 -9.51 4.09
CA ASN A 129 -17.13 -10.89 3.83
C ASN A 129 -18.06 -11.89 4.55
N ALA A 130 -18.31 -13.04 3.93
CA ALA A 130 -19.03 -14.14 4.57
C ALA A 130 -18.24 -14.64 5.80
N ILE A 131 -18.97 -15.08 6.84
CA ILE A 131 -18.38 -15.61 8.08
C ILE A 131 -18.76 -17.08 8.23
N THR A 132 -17.79 -17.96 8.02
CA THR A 132 -17.94 -19.42 8.05
C THR A 132 -17.04 -20.09 9.10
N ASN A 133 -15.93 -19.45 9.48
CA ASN A 133 -15.00 -19.91 10.51
C ASN A 133 -14.27 -18.71 11.19
N CYS A 134 -13.36 -18.97 12.14
CA CYS A 134 -12.67 -17.90 12.87
C CYS A 134 -11.62 -17.10 12.06
N ASN A 135 -11.18 -17.60 10.90
CA ASN A 135 -10.36 -16.81 9.98
C ASN A 135 -11.18 -15.70 9.31
N ASP A 136 -12.45 -15.96 9.02
CA ASP A 136 -13.36 -14.97 8.45
C ASP A 136 -13.70 -13.85 9.44
N ILE A 137 -13.78 -14.17 10.74
CA ILE A 137 -13.85 -13.19 11.84
C ILE A 137 -12.62 -12.28 11.81
N SER A 138 -11.42 -12.87 11.65
CA SER A 138 -10.18 -12.11 11.55
C SER A 138 -10.19 -11.15 10.36
N THR A 139 -10.65 -11.62 9.20
CA THR A 139 -10.79 -10.80 7.99
C THR A 139 -11.77 -9.64 8.20
N CYS A 140 -12.93 -9.92 8.80
CA CYS A 140 -13.94 -8.91 9.13
C CYS A 140 -13.38 -7.82 10.05
N LEU A 141 -12.77 -8.21 11.17
CA LEU A 141 -12.28 -7.30 12.19
C LEU A 141 -11.07 -6.47 11.72
N VAL A 142 -10.19 -7.03 10.91
CA VAL A 142 -9.09 -6.28 10.28
C VAL A 142 -9.65 -5.23 9.33
N CYS A 143 -10.63 -5.59 8.50
CA CYS A 143 -11.27 -4.66 7.58
C CYS A 143 -11.91 -3.48 8.34
N VAL A 144 -12.77 -3.77 9.32
CA VAL A 144 -13.47 -2.74 10.09
C VAL A 144 -12.50 -1.89 10.92
N SER A 145 -11.47 -2.52 11.52
CA SER A 145 -10.41 -1.81 12.24
C SER A 145 -9.63 -0.86 11.33
N ASN A 146 -9.32 -1.28 10.11
CA ASN A 146 -8.61 -0.45 9.15
C ASN A 146 -9.47 0.74 8.74
N ALA A 147 -10.72 0.50 8.33
CA ALA A 147 -11.64 1.56 7.93
C ALA A 147 -11.84 2.60 9.05
N ALA A 148 -12.11 2.15 10.28
CA ALA A 148 -12.33 3.04 11.41
C ALA A 148 -11.09 3.86 11.78
N VAL A 149 -9.91 3.23 11.85
CA VAL A 149 -8.66 3.92 12.19
C VAL A 149 -8.22 4.86 11.06
N ASP A 150 -8.35 4.46 9.81
CA ASP A 150 -7.90 5.27 8.67
C ASP A 150 -8.78 6.51 8.50
N GLN A 151 -10.09 6.37 8.65
CA GLN A 151 -11.01 7.51 8.65
C GLN A 151 -10.78 8.44 9.85
N ALA A 152 -10.47 7.88 11.03
CA ALA A 152 -10.07 8.67 12.19
C ALA A 152 -8.77 9.45 11.92
N MET A 153 -7.73 8.80 11.42
CA MET A 153 -6.45 9.45 11.10
C MET A 153 -6.60 10.51 10.02
N SER A 154 -7.46 10.27 9.03
CA SER A 154 -7.81 11.23 7.97
C SER A 154 -8.44 12.50 8.55
N LEU A 155 -9.38 12.37 9.49
CA LEU A 155 -9.91 13.54 10.21
C LEU A 155 -8.83 14.24 11.05
N TYR A 156 -7.96 13.48 11.70
CA TYR A 156 -6.99 14.02 12.66
C TYR A 156 -5.78 14.69 12.00
N TYR A 157 -5.44 14.34 10.76
CA TYR A 157 -4.23 14.80 10.06
C TYR A 157 -4.44 15.24 8.60
N GLY A 158 -5.51 14.84 7.92
CA GLY A 158 -5.58 14.82 6.45
C GLY A 158 -5.65 16.18 5.74
N GLN A 159 -5.99 17.27 6.42
CA GLN A 159 -5.87 18.63 5.86
C GLN A 159 -4.70 19.41 6.53
N ILE A 160 -4.14 18.82 7.57
CA ILE A 160 -3.19 19.42 8.49
C ILE A 160 -1.74 19.23 8.00
N ASP A 161 -1.50 18.28 7.12
CA ASP A 161 -0.21 17.89 6.57
C ASP A 161 0.28 18.76 5.40
N GLN A 162 -0.45 19.82 5.02
CA GLN A 162 -0.17 20.69 3.86
C GLN A 162 0.95 21.73 4.08
N GLY A 163 2.11 21.32 4.60
CA GLY A 163 3.34 22.11 4.50
C GLY A 163 3.33 23.45 5.24
N ALA A 164 2.66 23.54 6.40
CA ALA A 164 2.77 24.69 7.28
C ALA A 164 4.25 24.97 7.60
N THR A 165 4.65 26.25 7.51
CA THR A 165 6.03 26.68 7.79
C THR A 165 6.17 27.35 9.16
N ASP A 166 5.07 27.79 9.76
CA ASP A 166 5.06 28.38 11.10
C ASP A 166 5.23 27.27 12.17
N PRO A 167 6.31 27.30 12.98
CA PRO A 167 6.56 26.28 14.00
C PRO A 167 5.45 26.12 15.05
N ASN A 168 4.71 27.19 15.36
CA ASN A 168 3.60 27.14 16.31
C ASN A 168 2.35 26.50 15.69
N VAL A 169 2.10 26.76 14.41
CA VAL A 169 1.04 26.08 13.65
C VAL A 169 1.36 24.58 13.56
N ILE A 170 2.58 24.21 13.14
CA ILE A 170 3.04 22.80 13.11
C ILE A 170 2.85 22.13 14.49
N LYS A 171 3.14 22.85 15.58
CA LYS A 171 2.94 22.33 16.94
C LYS A 171 1.47 22.14 17.30
N CYS A 172 0.58 23.07 16.93
CA CYS A 172 -0.87 22.94 17.10
C CYS A 172 -1.40 21.74 16.32
N GLN A 173 -1.10 21.69 15.03
CA GLN A 173 -1.42 20.64 14.07
C GLN A 173 -1.04 19.24 14.59
N ARG A 174 0.22 19.05 14.99
CA ARG A 174 0.68 17.79 15.60
C ARG A 174 -0.01 17.49 16.93
N SER A 175 -0.35 18.50 17.72
CA SER A 175 -1.06 18.30 18.99
C SER A 175 -2.48 17.77 18.77
N ILE A 176 -3.21 18.27 17.76
CA ILE A 176 -4.52 17.75 17.35
C ILE A 176 -4.38 16.26 17.03
N GLY A 177 -3.52 15.92 16.07
CA GLY A 177 -3.35 14.54 15.64
C GLY A 177 -2.87 13.59 16.74
N ALA A 178 -1.78 13.95 17.44
CA ALA A 178 -1.15 13.08 18.41
C ALA A 178 -1.96 12.95 19.72
N SER A 179 -2.63 14.02 20.17
CA SER A 179 -3.44 13.97 21.39
C SER A 179 -4.74 13.21 21.17
N THR A 180 -5.41 13.41 20.03
CA THR A 180 -6.64 12.67 19.69
C THR A 180 -6.34 11.19 19.46
N THR A 181 -5.23 10.84 18.81
CA THR A 181 -4.82 9.43 18.71
C THR A 181 -4.56 8.80 20.08
N LYS A 182 -3.99 9.54 21.04
CA LYS A 182 -3.81 9.04 22.42
C LYS A 182 -5.15 8.84 23.13
N PHE A 183 -6.14 9.68 22.86
CA PHE A 183 -7.49 9.51 23.38
C PHE A 183 -8.14 8.23 22.83
N LEU A 184 -8.15 8.03 21.51
CA LEU A 184 -8.63 6.80 20.86
C LEU A 184 -7.97 5.55 21.45
N VAL A 185 -6.62 5.54 21.54
CA VAL A 185 -5.88 4.41 22.14
C VAL A 185 -6.26 4.17 23.60
N ALA A 186 -6.54 5.24 24.37
CA ALA A 186 -6.90 5.12 25.78
C ALA A 186 -8.33 4.65 25.98
N LYS A 187 -9.29 5.13 25.17
CA LYS A 187 -10.69 4.72 25.18
C LYS A 187 -10.81 3.25 24.75
N ASN A 188 -10.26 2.89 23.59
CA ASN A 188 -10.18 1.50 23.12
C ASN A 188 -9.62 0.55 24.20
N LYS A 189 -8.53 0.95 24.89
CA LYS A 189 -7.94 0.15 25.98
C LYS A 189 -8.82 0.08 27.25
N ALA A 190 -9.59 1.12 27.54
CA ALA A 190 -10.49 1.15 28.69
C ALA A 190 -11.70 0.23 28.46
N LEU A 191 -12.27 0.29 27.25
CA LEU A 191 -13.37 -0.58 26.81
C LEU A 191 -12.92 -2.04 26.79
N GLN A 192 -11.77 -2.33 26.17
CA GLN A 192 -11.14 -3.66 26.18
C GLN A 192 -11.09 -4.27 27.60
N LYS A 193 -10.51 -3.54 28.56
CA LYS A 193 -10.41 -4.04 29.94
C LYS A 193 -11.76 -4.23 30.62
N CYS A 194 -12.75 -3.45 30.24
CA CYS A 194 -14.09 -3.56 30.77
C CYS A 194 -14.76 -4.82 30.19
N GLU A 195 -14.72 -5.02 28.88
CA GLU A 195 -15.29 -6.18 28.21
C GLU A 195 -14.68 -7.49 28.70
N ASP A 196 -13.36 -7.56 28.79
CA ASP A 196 -12.63 -8.71 29.36
C ASP A 196 -12.98 -8.95 30.85
N ALA A 197 -13.46 -7.94 31.59
CA ALA A 197 -13.98 -8.12 32.94
C ALA A 197 -15.44 -8.63 32.95
N VAL A 198 -16.27 -8.20 31.98
CA VAL A 198 -17.63 -8.73 31.77
C VAL A 198 -17.57 -10.20 31.37
N LEU A 199 -16.73 -10.57 30.39
CA LEU A 199 -16.55 -11.97 29.94
C LEU A 199 -16.05 -12.90 31.05
N ARG A 200 -15.31 -12.36 32.02
CA ARG A 200 -14.88 -13.11 33.22
C ARG A 200 -15.89 -13.10 34.37
N ASN A 201 -17.08 -12.54 34.17
CA ASN A 201 -18.11 -12.34 35.19
C ASN A 201 -17.60 -11.56 36.42
N MET A 202 -16.60 -10.69 36.25
CA MET A 202 -16.06 -9.85 37.32
C MET A 202 -16.90 -8.59 37.55
N ILE A 203 -17.61 -8.13 36.51
CA ILE A 203 -18.57 -7.03 36.55
C ILE A 203 -19.79 -7.40 35.69
N PRO A 204 -20.99 -6.88 36.00
CA PRO A 204 -22.21 -7.26 35.29
C PRO A 204 -22.38 -6.65 33.88
N GLY A 205 -21.56 -5.66 33.50
CA GLY A 205 -21.78 -4.87 32.27
C GLY A 205 -23.00 -3.95 32.36
N PRO A 206 -23.34 -3.23 31.28
CA PRO A 206 -22.56 -3.11 30.04
C PRO A 206 -21.34 -2.20 30.23
N CYS A 207 -20.41 -2.26 29.27
CA CYS A 207 -19.30 -1.32 29.19
C CYS A 207 -19.67 -0.09 28.33
N PRO A 208 -19.14 1.10 28.65
CA PRO A 208 -18.18 1.37 29.74
C PRO A 208 -18.81 1.39 31.13
N ASP A 209 -18.17 0.73 32.11
CA ASP A 209 -18.60 0.73 33.50
C ASP A 209 -18.35 2.08 34.22
N ALA A 210 -19.24 2.45 35.13
CA ALA A 210 -19.15 3.71 35.87
C ALA A 210 -17.98 3.78 36.87
N GLY A 211 -17.44 2.65 37.30
CA GLY A 211 -16.41 2.59 38.33
C GLY A 211 -14.99 2.80 37.79
N LYS A 212 -14.71 2.34 36.57
CA LYS A 212 -13.34 2.30 36.01
C LYS A 212 -13.26 2.81 34.57
N ALA A 213 -14.04 2.26 33.64
CA ALA A 213 -13.93 2.63 32.23
C ALA A 213 -14.34 4.08 31.98
N GLN A 214 -15.52 4.50 32.47
CA GLN A 214 -15.99 5.89 32.30
C GLN A 214 -15.01 6.93 32.89
N PRO A 215 -14.53 6.80 34.16
CA PRO A 215 -13.52 7.72 34.69
C PRO A 215 -12.21 7.74 33.89
N ALA A 216 -11.77 6.59 33.35
CA ALA A 216 -10.56 6.51 32.55
C ALA A 216 -10.71 7.23 31.21
N ILE A 217 -11.87 7.08 30.54
CA ILE A 217 -12.21 7.75 29.29
C ILE A 217 -12.31 9.26 29.51
N ALA A 218 -13.07 9.72 30.52
CA ALA A 218 -13.20 11.14 30.85
C ALA A 218 -11.84 11.80 31.17
N LYS A 219 -10.96 11.08 31.89
CA LYS A 219 -9.60 11.54 32.18
C LYS A 219 -8.73 11.63 30.91
N ALA A 220 -8.89 10.70 29.97
CA ALA A 220 -8.18 10.72 28.70
C ALA A 220 -8.64 11.88 27.82
N ASP A 221 -9.95 12.11 27.73
CA ASP A 221 -10.53 13.25 27.01
C ASP A 221 -10.03 14.58 27.59
N SER A 222 -10.16 14.78 28.91
CA SER A 222 -9.70 16.00 29.59
C SER A 222 -8.22 16.32 29.29
N LYS A 223 -7.36 15.29 29.21
CA LYS A 223 -5.94 15.46 28.85
C LYS A 223 -5.75 15.84 27.39
N LYS A 224 -6.53 15.25 26.49
CA LYS A 224 -6.52 15.58 25.07
C LYS A 224 -6.98 17.02 24.86
N ARG A 225 -8.10 17.44 25.46
CA ARG A 225 -8.61 18.83 25.42
C ARG A 225 -7.56 19.82 25.88
N ALA A 226 -6.99 19.59 27.06
CA ALA A 226 -5.93 20.45 27.61
C ALA A 226 -4.68 20.52 26.71
N SER A 227 -4.32 19.42 26.02
CA SER A 227 -3.15 19.40 25.13
C SER A 227 -3.39 20.16 23.84
N ILE A 228 -4.59 20.06 23.27
CA ILE A 228 -4.98 20.80 22.06
C ILE A 228 -5.08 22.29 22.38
N CYS A 229 -5.83 22.68 23.41
CA CYS A 229 -5.96 24.09 23.78
C CYS A 229 -4.62 24.74 24.13
N LYS A 230 -3.73 24.01 24.80
CA LYS A 230 -2.38 24.51 25.10
C LYS A 230 -1.52 24.76 23.85
N ALA A 231 -1.76 24.01 22.78
CA ALA A 231 -0.97 24.12 21.55
C ALA A 231 -1.62 25.08 20.53
N CYS A 232 -2.95 25.18 20.53
CA CYS A 232 -3.72 25.87 19.51
C CYS A 232 -4.38 27.18 19.97
N GLY A 233 -4.58 27.35 21.28
CA GLY A 233 -5.23 28.50 21.91
C GLY A 233 -4.32 29.70 22.12
N GLY A 234 -3.48 30.04 21.14
CA GLY A 234 -2.73 31.30 21.19
C GLY A 234 -1.86 31.53 22.44
N ALA A 235 -1.92 32.75 22.95
CA ALA A 235 -1.10 33.22 24.06
C ALA A 235 -1.68 32.79 25.42
N ASP A 236 -3.01 32.75 25.53
CA ASP A 236 -3.70 32.38 26.75
C ASP A 236 -3.72 30.85 27.00
N ARG A 237 -3.43 30.07 25.94
CA ARG A 237 -3.36 28.59 25.93
C ARG A 237 -4.71 27.94 26.23
N MET A 238 -5.81 28.63 25.95
CA MET A 238 -7.19 28.17 26.14
C MET A 238 -7.91 28.12 24.78
N CYS A 239 -8.85 27.19 24.61
CA CYS A 239 -9.68 27.17 23.40
C CYS A 239 -10.87 28.13 23.57
N GLY A 240 -11.30 28.77 22.49
CA GLY A 240 -12.49 29.62 22.44
C GLY A 240 -12.22 31.11 22.63
N GLY A 241 -10.95 31.53 22.57
CA GLY A 241 -10.52 32.93 22.62
C GLY A 241 -10.39 33.58 21.24
N GLY A 242 -10.13 34.89 21.21
CA GLY A 242 -9.84 35.63 19.98
C GLY A 242 -8.37 35.52 19.51
N ASP A 243 -7.52 34.88 20.33
CA ASP A 243 -6.09 34.64 20.06
C ASP A 243 -5.78 33.21 19.59
N ASP A 244 -6.79 32.34 19.52
CA ASP A 244 -6.70 31.00 18.93
C ASP A 244 -6.17 31.05 17.48
N PHE A 245 -5.44 30.01 17.06
CA PHE A 245 -5.20 29.81 15.63
C PHE A 245 -6.53 29.59 14.90
N THR A 246 -6.72 30.27 13.77
CA THR A 246 -7.92 30.08 12.96
C THR A 246 -7.91 28.69 12.32
N THR A 247 -9.09 28.14 12.06
CA THR A 247 -9.24 26.84 11.38
C THR A 247 -8.52 26.81 10.03
N THR A 248 -8.47 27.95 9.33
CA THR A 248 -7.71 28.15 8.09
C THR A 248 -6.19 28.10 8.30
N GLN A 249 -5.67 28.71 9.38
CA GLN A 249 -4.25 28.63 9.71
C GLN A 249 -3.83 27.19 10.04
N ILE A 250 -4.70 26.46 10.73
CA ILE A 250 -4.47 25.06 11.10
C ILE A 250 -4.61 24.13 9.89
N GLY A 251 -5.42 24.50 8.89
CA GLY A 251 -5.80 23.58 7.82
C GLY A 251 -6.69 22.45 8.34
N PHE A 252 -7.67 22.75 9.20
CA PHE A 252 -8.68 21.76 9.60
C PHE A 252 -9.91 21.87 8.69
N THR A 253 -10.63 20.76 8.48
CA THR A 253 -11.90 20.80 7.73
C THR A 253 -12.89 21.79 8.36
N SER A 254 -13.69 22.46 7.53
CA SER A 254 -14.68 23.44 8.00
C SER A 254 -15.97 22.80 8.53
N ASN A 255 -16.14 21.49 8.35
CA ASN A 255 -17.32 20.75 8.80
C ASN A 255 -16.91 19.42 9.44
N CYS A 256 -17.54 19.10 10.57
CA CYS A 256 -17.34 17.82 11.21
C CYS A 256 -18.09 16.70 10.47
N PRO A 257 -17.51 15.49 10.31
CA PRO A 257 -18.19 14.35 9.69
C PRO A 257 -19.56 14.05 10.30
N ASN A 258 -20.55 13.78 9.44
CA ASN A 258 -21.91 13.45 9.86
C ASN A 258 -22.04 11.96 10.20
N VAL A 259 -21.43 11.55 11.29
CA VAL A 259 -21.66 10.25 11.94
C VAL A 259 -22.49 10.45 13.20
N THR A 260 -23.25 9.43 13.62
CA THR A 260 -24.07 9.50 14.84
C THR A 260 -23.54 8.51 15.86
N VAL A 261 -23.05 9.00 17.00
CA VAL A 261 -22.57 8.14 18.09
C VAL A 261 -23.70 7.18 18.48
N PRO A 262 -23.46 5.86 18.63
CA PRO A 262 -24.51 4.91 19.02
C PRO A 262 -25.26 5.35 20.29
N GLY A 263 -26.59 5.52 20.19
CA GLY A 263 -27.42 6.02 21.30
C GLY A 263 -27.15 7.48 21.72
N GLY A 264 -26.36 8.21 20.93
CA GLY A 264 -25.93 9.58 21.20
C GLY A 264 -26.40 10.59 20.14
N SER A 265 -25.67 11.70 20.03
CA SER A 265 -25.97 12.78 19.08
C SER A 265 -25.17 12.64 17.78
N SER A 266 -25.62 13.32 16.72
CA SER A 266 -24.84 13.48 15.49
C SER A 266 -23.62 14.36 15.75
N CYS A 267 -22.50 14.01 15.12
CA CYS A 267 -21.27 14.79 15.12
C CYS A 267 -21.31 15.96 14.13
N ALA A 268 -22.31 16.05 13.26
CA ALA A 268 -22.38 17.10 12.25
C ALA A 268 -22.55 18.50 12.89
N HIS A 269 -21.53 19.33 12.75
CA HIS A 269 -21.57 20.76 13.04
C HIS A 269 -20.50 21.50 12.23
N ALA A 270 -20.68 22.82 12.08
CA ALA A 270 -19.70 23.68 11.46
C ALA A 270 -18.50 23.89 12.40
N ILE A 271 -17.30 23.99 11.83
CA ILE A 271 -16.05 24.18 12.56
C ILE A 271 -15.54 25.58 12.29
N SER A 272 -15.61 26.44 13.31
CA SER A 272 -15.24 27.86 13.25
C SER A 272 -14.18 28.25 14.27
N THR A 273 -14.04 27.49 15.35
CA THR A 273 -13.11 27.72 16.45
C THR A 273 -12.27 26.48 16.72
N VAL A 274 -11.19 26.63 17.49
CA VAL A 274 -10.42 25.48 17.99
C VAL A 274 -11.29 24.61 18.91
N GLN A 275 -12.24 25.20 19.62
CA GLN A 275 -13.19 24.45 20.44
C GLN A 275 -14.06 23.52 19.59
N ASP A 276 -14.54 23.98 18.43
CA ASP A 276 -15.29 23.14 17.48
C ASP A 276 -14.43 21.98 16.94
N ILE A 277 -13.12 22.19 16.70
CA ILE A 277 -12.19 21.11 16.34
C ILE A 277 -12.15 20.06 17.44
N VAL A 278 -11.99 20.49 18.70
CA VAL A 278 -11.91 19.60 19.86
C VAL A 278 -13.18 18.76 20.01
N ASP A 279 -14.35 19.38 19.84
CA ASP A 279 -15.64 18.70 19.96
C ASP A 279 -15.91 17.76 18.78
N CYS A 280 -15.48 18.15 17.57
CA CYS A 280 -15.56 17.29 16.39
C CYS A 280 -14.73 16.01 16.52
N VAL A 281 -13.44 16.16 16.86
CA VAL A 281 -12.57 14.99 16.95
C VAL A 281 -12.97 14.07 18.09
N ASP A 282 -13.60 14.58 19.16
CA ASP A 282 -14.21 13.74 20.20
C ASP A 282 -15.38 12.95 19.69
N CYS A 283 -16.38 13.63 19.14
CA CYS A 283 -17.60 12.97 18.71
C CYS A 283 -17.30 11.87 17.68
N VAL A 284 -16.42 12.16 16.71
CA VAL A 284 -16.03 11.16 15.72
C VAL A 284 -15.19 10.04 16.36
N SER A 285 -14.23 10.36 17.24
CA SER A 285 -13.49 9.32 17.99
C SER A 285 -14.43 8.40 18.76
N GLU A 286 -15.46 8.99 19.38
CA GLU A 286 -16.43 8.25 20.17
C GLU A 286 -17.19 7.26 19.30
N PHE A 287 -17.73 7.73 18.18
CA PHE A 287 -18.39 6.89 17.19
C PHE A 287 -17.50 5.74 16.71
N LYS A 288 -16.26 6.02 16.28
CA LYS A 288 -15.35 4.98 15.74
C LYS A 288 -15.06 3.90 16.79
N ASP A 289 -14.70 4.31 18.02
CA ASP A 289 -14.37 3.36 19.08
C ASP A 289 -15.59 2.56 19.55
N ASP A 290 -16.78 3.17 19.64
CA ASP A 290 -18.00 2.47 20.09
C ASP A 290 -18.45 1.43 19.07
N CYS A 291 -18.29 1.69 17.77
CA CYS A 291 -18.54 0.70 16.73
C CYS A 291 -17.50 -0.43 16.73
N LEU A 292 -16.21 -0.10 16.87
CA LEU A 292 -15.14 -1.10 16.97
C LEU A 292 -15.31 -2.01 18.20
N ASP A 293 -15.73 -1.42 19.31
CA ASP A 293 -16.02 -2.15 20.54
C ASP A 293 -17.22 -3.07 20.33
N ALA A 294 -18.33 -2.56 19.77
CA ALA A 294 -19.53 -3.36 19.52
C ALA A 294 -19.33 -4.55 18.58
N ILE A 295 -18.59 -4.39 17.49
CA ILE A 295 -18.34 -5.51 16.56
C ILE A 295 -17.40 -6.56 17.16
N SER A 296 -16.57 -6.19 18.14
CA SER A 296 -15.58 -7.10 18.75
C SER A 296 -16.15 -7.99 19.86
N VAL A 297 -17.34 -7.66 20.38
CA VAL A 297 -18.01 -8.38 21.47
C VAL A 297 -19.52 -8.58 21.21
N PRO A 298 -19.90 -9.30 20.13
CA PRO A 298 -21.31 -9.55 19.80
C PRO A 298 -22.10 -10.28 20.91
N GLU A 299 -21.40 -10.98 21.81
CA GLU A 299 -21.94 -11.63 23.00
C GLU A 299 -22.44 -10.64 24.06
N ASN A 300 -21.85 -9.44 24.14
CA ASN A 300 -22.18 -8.43 25.13
C ASN A 300 -23.07 -7.32 24.59
N LYS A 301 -22.98 -7.00 23.29
CA LYS A 301 -23.80 -5.96 22.67
C LYS A 301 -24.11 -6.22 21.20
N SER A 302 -25.30 -5.82 20.79
CA SER A 302 -25.68 -5.79 19.38
C SER A 302 -24.93 -4.69 18.65
N TYR A 303 -24.50 -4.96 17.43
CA TYR A 303 -23.87 -3.95 16.58
C TYR A 303 -24.88 -2.84 16.21
N PRO A 304 -24.61 -1.57 16.60
CA PRO A 304 -25.54 -0.47 16.37
C PRO A 304 -25.80 -0.22 14.89
N SER A 305 -27.05 0.13 14.55
CA SER A 305 -27.42 0.47 13.17
C SER A 305 -26.68 1.72 12.66
N GLU A 306 -26.36 2.62 13.58
CA GLU A 306 -25.63 3.87 13.36
C GLU A 306 -24.22 3.60 12.85
N CYS A 307 -23.61 2.47 13.24
CA CYS A 307 -22.30 2.05 12.74
C CYS A 307 -22.32 1.68 11.25
N ASN A 308 -23.51 1.50 10.67
CA ASN A 308 -23.71 1.19 9.25
C ASN A 308 -24.44 2.28 8.47
N ALA A 309 -25.04 3.25 9.16
CA ALA A 309 -25.56 4.44 8.52
C ALA A 309 -24.37 5.24 7.98
N GLY A 310 -23.99 5.03 6.72
CA GLY A 310 -23.08 5.93 6.03
C GLY A 310 -23.61 7.35 6.18
N GLY A 311 -22.74 8.33 6.40
CA GLY A 311 -23.09 9.72 6.70
C GLY A 311 -24.00 10.36 5.63
N GLY A 312 -25.28 10.04 5.68
CA GLY A 312 -26.30 10.46 4.74
C GLY A 312 -26.81 11.85 5.07
N ALA A 313 -27.30 12.53 4.04
CA ALA A 313 -28.03 13.79 4.16
C ALA A 313 -29.15 13.70 5.23
N PRO A 314 -29.46 14.81 5.93
CA PRO A 314 -30.36 14.79 7.08
C PRO A 314 -31.74 14.23 6.72
N THR A 315 -32.12 13.15 7.38
CA THR A 315 -33.50 12.68 7.43
C THR A 315 -34.36 13.76 8.11
N PRO A 316 -35.45 14.26 7.48
CA PRO A 316 -36.34 15.20 8.14
C PRO A 316 -36.95 14.52 9.37
N THR A 317 -36.76 15.13 10.55
CA THR A 317 -37.45 14.73 11.77
C THR A 317 -38.96 14.81 11.52
N ALA A 318 -39.64 13.66 11.61
CA ALA A 318 -41.09 13.60 11.59
C ALA A 318 -41.63 14.42 12.78
N THR A 319 -42.31 15.52 12.49
CA THR A 319 -43.04 16.29 13.49
C THR A 319 -44.32 15.53 13.85
N PRO A 320 -44.61 15.26 15.14
CA PRO A 320 -45.81 14.55 15.53
C PRO A 320 -47.06 15.39 15.24
N THR A 321 -48.02 14.78 14.55
CA THR A 321 -49.36 15.33 14.28
C THR A 321 -50.14 15.50 15.59
N ALA A 322 -50.55 16.73 15.89
CA ALA A 322 -51.70 17.02 16.74
C ALA A 322 -52.72 17.84 15.92
N GLY A 323 -53.93 17.31 15.79
CA GLY A 323 -54.98 17.87 14.93
C GLY A 323 -55.74 19.05 15.54
N GLY A 324 -56.49 19.74 14.67
CA GLY A 324 -57.68 20.49 15.05
C GLY A 324 -57.80 21.91 14.48
N GLY A 325 -58.52 22.03 13.35
CA GLY A 325 -59.59 23.04 13.22
C GLY A 325 -59.29 24.42 12.62
N GLY A 326 -59.78 24.65 11.40
CA GLY A 326 -60.49 25.89 11.04
C GLY A 326 -59.70 26.97 10.27
N PRO A 327 -60.27 27.53 9.17
CA PRO A 327 -59.55 28.43 8.24
C PRO A 327 -59.70 29.91 8.62
N THR A 328 -58.79 30.79 8.16
CA THR A 328 -59.12 32.09 7.51
C THR A 328 -57.87 32.98 7.29
N ALA A 329 -57.80 33.52 6.07
CA ALA A 329 -57.17 34.75 5.56
C ALA A 329 -55.64 34.93 5.56
N THR A 330 -55.11 34.87 4.34
CA THR A 330 -54.01 35.70 3.80
C THR A 330 -54.20 37.19 4.13
N PRO A 331 -53.14 37.88 4.57
CA PRO A 331 -52.55 38.90 3.70
C PRO A 331 -51.01 38.90 3.68
N THR A 332 -50.47 39.07 2.46
CA THR A 332 -49.09 39.40 2.12
C THR A 332 -48.64 40.71 2.79
N PRO A 333 -47.37 40.79 3.26
CA PRO A 333 -46.50 41.86 2.78
C PRO A 333 -45.05 41.42 2.48
N THR A 334 -44.65 41.73 1.25
CA THR A 334 -43.38 42.34 0.80
C THR A 334 -42.02 41.85 1.33
N ALA A 335 -41.31 41.23 0.40
CA ALA A 335 -39.86 41.12 0.19
C ALA A 335 -38.90 41.94 1.09
N GLY A 336 -38.10 41.21 1.87
CA GLY A 336 -36.74 41.58 2.27
C GLY A 336 -35.81 40.45 1.86
N GLY A 337 -35.10 40.61 0.73
CA GLY A 337 -34.21 39.61 0.17
C GLY A 337 -32.93 39.46 1.00
N GLY A 338 -32.74 38.27 1.55
CA GLY A 338 -31.52 37.81 2.22
C GLY A 338 -31.63 36.30 2.38
N GLY A 339 -31.62 35.59 1.25
CA GLY A 339 -31.71 34.13 1.23
C GLY A 339 -30.50 33.50 1.92
N PRO A 340 -30.68 32.45 2.74
CA PRO A 340 -29.58 31.61 3.19
C PRO A 340 -28.94 30.94 1.99
N THR A 341 -27.64 31.13 1.83
CA THR A 341 -26.83 30.48 0.80
C THR A 341 -26.90 28.97 1.02
N THR A 342 -27.40 28.24 0.03
CA THR A 342 -27.43 26.78 0.00
C THR A 342 -26.01 26.23 0.12
N THR A 343 -25.70 25.55 1.22
CA THR A 343 -24.45 24.79 1.36
C THR A 343 -24.43 23.67 0.32
N ALA A 344 -23.45 23.72 -0.59
CA ALA A 344 -23.31 22.76 -1.68
C ALA A 344 -22.97 21.36 -1.13
N THR A 345 -23.73 20.35 -1.59
CA THR A 345 -23.44 18.93 -1.41
C THR A 345 -22.03 18.58 -1.92
N PRO A 346 -21.25 17.72 -1.24
CA PRO A 346 -20.01 17.18 -1.81
C PRO A 346 -20.30 16.49 -3.14
N GLY A 347 -19.63 16.96 -4.18
CA GLY A 347 -19.69 16.39 -5.52
C GLY A 347 -19.39 17.46 -6.55
N PHE A 348 -19.43 17.06 -7.81
CA PHE A 348 -18.93 17.87 -8.89
C PHE A 348 -19.80 19.11 -9.11
N ALA A 349 -19.22 20.31 -9.18
CA ALA A 349 -19.98 21.52 -9.55
C ALA A 349 -20.57 21.41 -10.96
N ASN A 350 -19.82 20.79 -11.88
CA ASN A 350 -20.26 20.32 -13.18
C ASN A 350 -19.65 18.94 -13.43
N CYS A 351 -20.30 18.07 -14.20
CA CYS A 351 -19.70 16.78 -14.49
C CYS A 351 -18.35 16.95 -15.22
N PRO A 352 -17.34 16.15 -14.86
CA PRO A 352 -16.02 16.30 -15.42
C PRO A 352 -16.03 15.96 -16.92
N THR A 353 -15.06 16.53 -17.63
CA THR A 353 -14.87 16.32 -19.08
C THR A 353 -13.58 15.61 -19.42
N LEU A 354 -12.64 15.56 -18.48
CA LEU A 354 -11.40 14.79 -18.60
C LEU A 354 -11.15 14.00 -17.33
N LEU A 355 -10.48 12.88 -17.50
CA LEU A 355 -9.94 12.03 -16.45
C LEU A 355 -8.49 11.72 -16.81
N SER A 356 -7.54 12.13 -15.98
CA SER A 356 -6.14 11.67 -16.07
C SER A 356 -5.90 10.56 -15.06
N PHE A 357 -5.41 9.40 -15.51
CA PHE A 357 -4.92 8.33 -14.65
C PHE A 357 -3.40 8.32 -14.63
N GLU A 358 -2.81 8.38 -13.45
CA GLU A 358 -1.37 8.25 -13.21
C GLU A 358 -1.09 6.95 -12.45
N ALA A 359 -0.34 6.03 -13.04
CA ALA A 359 0.02 4.76 -12.43
C ALA A 359 0.96 4.93 -11.22
N ASP A 360 0.64 4.24 -10.13
CA ASP A 360 1.57 3.95 -9.03
C ASP A 360 2.26 2.62 -9.32
N GLY A 361 3.43 2.70 -9.93
CA GLY A 361 4.21 1.55 -10.36
C GLY A 361 4.87 0.80 -9.20
N ASN A 362 5.07 1.43 -8.05
CA ASN A 362 5.67 0.81 -6.88
C ASN A 362 4.72 -0.17 -6.20
N SER A 363 3.43 0.17 -6.20
CA SER A 363 2.37 -0.65 -5.61
C SER A 363 1.71 -1.58 -6.63
N ALA A 364 2.10 -1.49 -7.91
CA ALA A 364 1.62 -2.40 -8.93
C ALA A 364 2.20 -3.79 -8.76
N ASP A 365 1.48 -4.77 -9.29
CA ASP A 365 1.89 -6.15 -9.37
C ASP A 365 1.56 -6.69 -10.76
N LEU A 366 2.57 -7.22 -11.45
CA LEU A 366 2.49 -7.77 -12.80
C LEU A 366 3.11 -9.17 -12.81
N ASP A 367 2.26 -10.15 -13.06
CA ASP A 367 2.67 -11.52 -13.31
C ASP A 367 2.69 -11.83 -14.78
N THR A 368 3.82 -12.36 -15.23
CA THR A 368 4.05 -12.68 -16.63
C THR A 368 4.38 -14.16 -16.80
N GLY A 369 3.47 -14.89 -17.41
CA GLY A 369 3.65 -16.28 -17.81
C GLY A 369 3.55 -17.27 -16.65
N TRP A 370 3.62 -18.56 -16.98
CA TRP A 370 3.29 -19.65 -16.04
C TRP A 370 4.47 -20.14 -15.20
N THR A 371 5.70 -19.70 -15.49
CA THR A 371 6.88 -20.23 -14.80
C THR A 371 6.94 -19.83 -13.33
N GLY A 372 6.41 -18.66 -12.98
CA GLY A 372 6.59 -18.02 -11.67
C GLY A 372 7.82 -17.11 -11.55
N GLN A 373 8.74 -17.12 -12.51
CA GLN A 373 9.99 -16.35 -12.43
C GLN A 373 9.80 -14.86 -12.67
N SER A 374 8.76 -14.51 -13.44
CA SER A 374 8.42 -13.13 -13.81
C SER A 374 7.11 -12.70 -13.15
N HIS A 375 6.84 -13.25 -11.97
CA HIS A 375 5.76 -12.82 -11.07
C HIS A 375 6.24 -11.64 -10.23
N ASP A 376 5.31 -10.93 -9.59
CA ASP A 376 5.61 -9.85 -8.65
C ASP A 376 6.31 -8.61 -9.26
N SER A 377 6.30 -8.50 -10.60
CA SER A 377 7.06 -7.45 -11.28
C SER A 377 6.41 -6.08 -11.08
N LYS A 378 7.21 -5.07 -10.76
CA LYS A 378 6.74 -3.69 -10.63
C LYS A 378 6.66 -3.02 -12.01
N VAL A 379 5.78 -2.03 -12.15
CA VAL A 379 5.70 -1.21 -13.37
C VAL A 379 6.31 0.18 -13.16
N ILE A 380 6.37 0.99 -14.21
CA ILE A 380 6.95 2.33 -14.14
C ILE A 380 5.97 3.30 -13.47
N ASN A 381 6.46 4.13 -12.55
CA ASN A 381 5.67 5.24 -12.01
C ASN A 381 5.49 6.36 -13.04
N ASN A 382 4.51 7.23 -12.78
CA ASN A 382 4.25 8.44 -13.55
C ASN A 382 3.82 8.17 -15.00
N GLY A 383 3.36 6.95 -15.29
CA GLY A 383 2.67 6.65 -16.53
C GLY A 383 1.29 7.29 -16.54
N VAL A 384 1.14 8.40 -17.27
CA VAL A 384 -0.11 9.17 -17.35
C VAL A 384 -0.87 8.85 -18.64
N LEU A 385 -2.15 8.55 -18.52
CA LEU A 385 -3.09 8.43 -19.64
C LEU A 385 -4.34 9.29 -19.36
N THR A 386 -4.66 10.20 -20.28
CA THR A 386 -5.85 11.07 -20.16
C THR A 386 -6.96 10.62 -21.11
N LEU A 387 -8.19 10.60 -20.60
CA LEU A 387 -9.40 10.19 -21.30
C LEU A 387 -10.44 11.31 -21.23
N ASN A 388 -11.28 11.42 -22.25
CA ASN A 388 -12.51 12.21 -22.21
C ASN A 388 -13.56 11.53 -21.33
N VAL A 389 -14.30 12.34 -20.58
CA VAL A 389 -15.47 11.95 -19.81
C VAL A 389 -16.71 12.54 -20.47
N SER A 390 -17.73 11.71 -20.70
CA SER A 390 -18.94 12.13 -21.43
C SER A 390 -20.14 11.25 -21.08
N GLY A 391 -21.35 11.69 -21.47
CA GLY A 391 -22.55 10.84 -21.37
C GLY A 391 -22.88 10.34 -19.96
N CYS A 392 -22.60 11.17 -18.94
CA CYS A 392 -22.90 10.89 -17.54
C CYS A 392 -24.40 10.62 -17.31
N SER A 393 -24.70 9.57 -16.55
CA SER A 393 -26.08 9.09 -16.33
C SER A 393 -26.90 10.00 -15.42
N SER A 394 -26.25 10.81 -14.59
CA SER A 394 -26.90 11.86 -13.80
C SER A 394 -26.22 13.22 -13.98
N GLY A 395 -26.92 14.27 -13.58
CA GLY A 395 -26.32 15.60 -13.48
C GLY A 395 -25.47 15.77 -12.22
N PRO A 396 -24.79 16.91 -12.08
CA PRO A 396 -24.18 17.36 -10.82
C PRO A 396 -25.16 17.25 -9.63
N PRO A 397 -24.68 16.93 -8.42
CA PRO A 397 -23.28 16.77 -8.03
C PRO A 397 -22.72 15.34 -8.19
N SER A 398 -23.58 14.35 -8.45
CA SER A 398 -23.18 12.94 -8.46
C SER A 398 -22.57 12.49 -9.77
N CYS A 399 -23.09 12.98 -10.90
CA CYS A 399 -22.71 12.60 -12.27
C CYS A 399 -22.89 11.10 -12.64
N GLY A 400 -22.94 10.21 -11.66
CA GLY A 400 -23.25 8.80 -11.85
C GLY A 400 -22.22 8.13 -12.74
N THR A 401 -22.69 7.21 -13.57
CA THR A 401 -21.86 6.48 -14.53
C THR A 401 -21.62 7.33 -15.77
N CYS A 402 -20.37 7.65 -16.06
CA CYS A 402 -19.93 8.37 -17.25
C CYS A 402 -19.15 7.45 -18.21
N ASN A 403 -19.23 7.73 -19.50
CA ASN A 403 -18.42 7.09 -20.54
C ASN A 403 -17.01 7.68 -20.57
N LEU A 404 -16.02 6.81 -20.69
CA LEU A 404 -14.61 7.14 -20.89
C LEU A 404 -14.20 6.85 -22.32
N ASN A 405 -13.60 7.83 -23.01
CA ASN A 405 -13.14 7.68 -24.39
C ASN A 405 -11.80 8.41 -24.59
N GLY A 406 -10.83 7.78 -25.22
CA GLY A 406 -9.55 8.43 -25.50
C GLY A 406 -8.58 7.52 -26.25
N PRO A 407 -7.26 7.70 -26.06
CA PRO A 407 -6.62 8.73 -25.25
C PRO A 407 -6.72 10.13 -25.85
N VAL A 408 -6.54 11.15 -25.01
CA VAL A 408 -6.31 12.54 -25.40
C VAL A 408 -4.98 13.04 -24.83
N ALA A 409 -4.50 14.17 -25.35
CA ALA A 409 -3.27 14.78 -24.89
C ALA A 409 -3.28 15.03 -23.38
N ASN A 410 -2.22 14.57 -22.70
CA ASN A 410 -2.03 14.82 -21.27
C ASN A 410 -1.79 16.32 -20.99
N GLY A 411 -2.34 16.83 -19.89
CA GLY A 411 -1.89 18.09 -19.30
C GLY A 411 -0.51 17.94 -18.65
N GLY A 412 0.21 19.05 -18.42
CA GLY A 412 1.49 19.04 -17.68
C GLY A 412 2.78 19.18 -18.51
N GLY A 413 2.67 19.52 -19.80
CA GLY A 413 3.83 19.86 -20.65
C GLY A 413 4.68 18.67 -21.09
N THR A 414 5.95 18.93 -21.47
CA THR A 414 6.87 17.97 -22.11
C THR A 414 7.04 16.67 -21.31
N ALA A 415 7.07 16.74 -19.97
CA ALA A 415 7.27 15.61 -19.08
C ALA A 415 6.10 14.60 -19.11
N ALA A 416 4.87 15.10 -19.28
CA ALA A 416 3.65 14.30 -19.34
C ALA A 416 3.22 13.95 -20.76
N ASN A 417 3.80 14.59 -21.77
CA ASN A 417 3.46 14.32 -23.16
C ASN A 417 3.88 12.89 -23.54
N ASN A 418 2.90 12.06 -23.84
CA ASN A 418 3.04 10.67 -24.25
C ASN A 418 2.59 10.45 -25.70
N HIS A 419 2.39 11.52 -26.47
CA HIS A 419 2.04 11.47 -27.88
C HIS A 419 3.33 11.60 -28.70
N ARG A 420 3.78 10.47 -29.26
CA ARG A 420 5.11 10.31 -29.85
C ARG A 420 5.05 9.61 -31.20
N CYS A 421 6.07 9.82 -32.01
CA CYS A 421 6.23 9.09 -33.27
C CYS A 421 6.62 7.63 -32.99
N VAL A 422 5.94 6.69 -33.63
CA VAL A 422 6.13 5.25 -33.37
C VAL A 422 7.54 4.76 -33.66
N GLY A 423 8.17 5.28 -34.70
CA GLY A 423 9.54 4.92 -35.11
C GLY A 423 10.64 5.63 -34.31
N ASP A 424 10.31 6.68 -33.54
CA ASP A 424 11.25 7.36 -32.66
C ASP A 424 10.48 8.10 -31.55
N THR A 425 10.44 7.50 -30.35
CA THR A 425 9.68 8.05 -29.23
C THR A 425 10.25 9.36 -28.69
N SER A 426 11.45 9.79 -29.11
CA SER A 426 12.01 11.09 -28.73
C SER A 426 11.36 12.26 -29.49
N MET A 427 10.60 11.96 -30.54
CA MET A 427 9.86 12.95 -31.30
C MET A 427 8.43 13.07 -30.78
N GLN A 428 8.11 14.23 -30.21
CA GLN A 428 6.75 14.58 -29.85
C GLN A 428 5.95 14.91 -31.11
N CYS A 429 4.68 14.53 -31.11
CA CYS A 429 3.81 14.80 -32.23
C CYS A 429 2.39 15.11 -31.74
N THR A 430 1.63 15.77 -32.62
CA THR A 430 0.19 16.00 -32.47
C THR A 430 -0.57 15.33 -33.61
N VAL A 431 0.06 15.21 -34.77
CA VAL A 431 -0.48 14.54 -35.96
C VAL A 431 0.62 13.73 -36.65
N ASP A 432 0.24 12.77 -37.50
CA ASP A 432 1.19 11.94 -38.25
C ASP A 432 2.19 12.75 -39.08
N GLY A 433 1.78 13.92 -39.58
CA GLY A 433 2.64 14.80 -40.36
C GLY A 433 3.89 15.30 -39.60
N ASP A 434 3.83 15.36 -38.27
CA ASP A 434 4.96 15.78 -37.43
C ASP A 434 6.09 14.73 -37.42
N CYS A 435 5.77 13.48 -37.75
CA CYS A 435 6.69 12.35 -37.66
C CYS A 435 7.51 12.09 -38.92
N GLY A 436 7.14 12.70 -40.06
CA GLY A 436 7.81 12.47 -41.33
C GLY A 436 7.93 10.97 -41.66
N GLY A 437 9.16 10.46 -41.71
CA GLY A 437 9.45 9.04 -41.98
C GLY A 437 9.37 8.11 -40.76
N SER A 438 9.18 8.63 -39.55
CA SER A 438 9.26 7.86 -38.30
C SER A 438 7.92 7.27 -37.86
N GLY A 439 7.06 6.90 -38.81
CA GLY A 439 5.78 6.25 -38.55
C GLY A 439 4.69 7.20 -38.03
N PRO A 440 3.51 6.65 -37.67
CA PRO A 440 2.39 7.46 -37.21
C PRO A 440 2.65 8.07 -35.83
N CYS A 441 1.87 9.11 -35.52
CA CYS A 441 1.80 9.71 -34.21
C CYS A 441 0.86 8.88 -33.33
N SER A 442 1.36 8.40 -32.20
CA SER A 442 0.63 7.46 -31.34
C SER A 442 0.81 7.80 -29.87
N PHE A 443 -0.20 7.47 -29.07
CA PHE A 443 -0.10 7.57 -27.61
C PHE A 443 0.63 6.37 -27.03
N PHE A 444 1.35 6.60 -25.95
CA PHE A 444 2.09 5.58 -25.20
C PHE A 444 1.63 5.53 -23.75
N PHE A 445 1.56 4.34 -23.18
CA PHE A 445 1.17 4.14 -21.79
C PHE A 445 2.40 3.95 -20.91
N GLY A 446 2.87 5.07 -20.33
CA GLY A 446 4.11 5.13 -19.53
C GLY A 446 5.38 5.17 -20.37
N ALA A 447 6.47 5.65 -19.77
CA ALA A 447 7.80 5.61 -20.34
C ALA A 447 8.27 4.15 -20.55
N PRO A 448 9.38 3.88 -21.27
CA PRO A 448 9.88 2.52 -21.44
C PRO A 448 10.00 1.78 -20.09
N LEU A 449 9.37 0.61 -20.01
CA LEU A 449 9.23 -0.21 -18.82
C LEU A 449 10.40 -1.20 -18.71
N PRO A 450 11.28 -1.04 -17.70
CA PRO A 450 12.35 -1.99 -17.45
C PRO A 450 11.82 -3.21 -16.68
N LEU A 451 12.05 -4.40 -17.22
CA LEU A 451 11.77 -5.67 -16.54
C LEU A 451 13.03 -6.52 -16.52
N SER A 452 13.25 -7.24 -15.41
CA SER A 452 14.34 -8.19 -15.28
C SER A 452 13.91 -9.35 -14.38
N SER A 453 14.11 -10.57 -14.84
CA SER A 453 13.78 -11.80 -14.12
C SER A 453 14.65 -12.95 -14.63
N GLY A 454 14.99 -13.93 -13.80
CA GLY A 454 15.76 -15.11 -14.22
C GLY A 454 17.09 -14.81 -14.96
N GLY A 455 17.70 -13.64 -14.73
CA GLY A 455 18.89 -13.18 -15.45
C GLY A 455 18.64 -12.64 -16.87
N VAL A 456 17.38 -12.57 -17.31
CA VAL A 456 16.94 -12.00 -18.59
C VAL A 456 16.31 -10.63 -18.33
N SER A 457 16.78 -9.62 -19.08
CA SER A 457 16.26 -8.26 -18.99
C SER A 457 15.60 -7.84 -20.30
N VAL A 458 14.47 -7.15 -20.21
CA VAL A 458 13.78 -6.55 -21.36
C VAL A 458 13.38 -5.10 -21.08
N CYS A 459 13.34 -4.30 -22.14
CA CYS A 459 12.80 -2.95 -22.12
C CYS A 459 11.54 -2.91 -22.97
N VAL A 460 10.39 -2.62 -22.36
CA VAL A 460 9.08 -2.70 -23.03
C VAL A 460 8.53 -1.31 -23.30
N ILE A 461 8.16 -1.03 -24.55
CA ILE A 461 7.42 0.17 -24.93
C ILE A 461 5.96 -0.20 -25.13
N ASN A 462 5.05 0.46 -24.41
CA ASN A 462 3.61 0.22 -24.51
C ASN A 462 2.95 1.27 -25.39
N GLN A 463 2.75 0.96 -26.67
CA GLN A 463 2.03 1.81 -27.61
C GLN A 463 0.52 1.54 -27.53
N VAL A 464 -0.32 2.56 -27.41
CA VAL A 464 -1.78 2.43 -27.50
C VAL A 464 -2.17 2.36 -28.98
N THR A 465 -2.80 1.26 -29.41
CA THR A 465 -3.10 1.01 -30.84
C THR A 465 -4.57 1.12 -31.21
N SER A 466 -5.45 1.25 -30.23
CA SER A 466 -6.90 1.39 -30.42
C SER A 466 -7.46 2.48 -29.51
N ALA A 467 -8.66 2.96 -29.83
CA ALA A 467 -9.40 3.85 -28.93
C ALA A 467 -9.58 3.16 -27.57
N VAL A 468 -9.28 3.88 -26.50
CA VAL A 468 -9.56 3.47 -25.13
C VAL A 468 -11.02 3.79 -24.85
N THR A 469 -11.78 2.79 -24.43
CA THR A 469 -13.21 2.92 -24.14
C THR A 469 -13.54 2.30 -22.79
N GLY A 470 -14.45 2.89 -22.05
CA GLY A 470 -14.86 2.37 -20.75
C GLY A 470 -15.97 3.17 -20.09
N THR A 471 -16.21 2.86 -18.83
CA THR A 471 -17.11 3.60 -17.94
C THR A 471 -16.45 3.83 -16.59
N ALA A 472 -16.86 4.92 -15.92
CA ALA A 472 -16.57 5.16 -14.51
C ALA A 472 -17.82 5.71 -13.82
N ASP A 473 -18.19 5.09 -12.70
CA ASP A 473 -19.20 5.57 -11.78
C ASP A 473 -18.56 6.51 -10.76
N LEU A 474 -18.95 7.78 -10.82
CA LEU A 474 -18.39 8.84 -9.98
C LEU A 474 -19.01 8.88 -8.57
N VAL A 475 -19.95 7.98 -8.27
CA VAL A 475 -20.52 7.79 -6.93
C VAL A 475 -19.87 6.62 -6.22
N SER A 476 -19.81 5.44 -6.85
CA SER A 476 -19.19 4.25 -6.23
C SER A 476 -17.68 4.17 -6.44
N GLY A 477 -17.13 4.89 -7.42
CA GLY A 477 -15.75 4.74 -7.85
C GLY A 477 -15.51 3.55 -8.78
N ASP A 478 -16.57 2.80 -9.11
CA ASP A 478 -16.47 1.65 -10.00
C ASP A 478 -16.07 2.05 -11.41
N SER A 479 -15.28 1.24 -12.09
CA SER A 479 -14.89 1.49 -13.46
C SER A 479 -14.45 0.24 -14.18
N ALA A 480 -14.70 0.24 -15.48
CA ALA A 480 -14.19 -0.75 -16.41
C ALA A 480 -13.67 -0.03 -17.65
N THR A 481 -12.45 -0.34 -18.10
CA THR A 481 -11.82 0.32 -19.26
C THR A 481 -11.00 -0.69 -20.05
N SER A 482 -11.10 -0.65 -21.36
CA SER A 482 -10.28 -1.48 -22.25
C SER A 482 -9.17 -0.63 -22.88
N VAL A 483 -7.92 -1.06 -22.71
CA VAL A 483 -6.73 -0.43 -23.30
C VAL A 483 -6.00 -1.47 -24.14
N THR A 484 -6.06 -1.34 -25.46
CA THR A 484 -5.28 -2.20 -26.38
C THR A 484 -3.91 -1.60 -26.61
N LEU A 485 -2.89 -2.38 -26.24
CA LEU A 485 -1.49 -2.06 -26.35
C LEU A 485 -0.80 -2.95 -27.39
N LEU A 486 0.12 -2.36 -28.13
CA LEU A 486 1.23 -3.08 -28.75
C LEU A 486 2.46 -2.88 -27.88
N SER A 487 2.76 -3.89 -27.06
CA SER A 487 3.93 -3.94 -26.19
C SER A 487 5.13 -4.43 -27.00
N ARG A 488 6.03 -3.50 -27.32
CA ARG A 488 7.26 -3.77 -28.07
C ARG A 488 8.35 -4.15 -27.08
N VAL A 489 8.83 -5.38 -27.17
CA VAL A 489 9.76 -5.98 -26.22
C VAL A 489 11.15 -5.93 -26.84
N HIS A 490 12.05 -5.17 -26.24
CA HIS A 490 13.45 -5.12 -26.65
C HIS A 490 14.32 -5.87 -25.65
N ASN A 491 15.34 -6.57 -26.12
CA ASN A 491 16.38 -7.09 -25.22
C ASN A 491 17.00 -5.93 -24.44
N GLY A 492 17.05 -6.07 -23.12
CA GLY A 492 17.56 -5.04 -22.23
C GLY A 492 19.08 -4.89 -22.33
N THR A 493 19.60 -3.71 -21.99
CA THR A 493 21.05 -3.46 -22.07
C THR A 493 21.86 -4.26 -21.06
N THR A 494 21.38 -4.35 -19.81
CA THR A 494 21.92 -5.22 -18.76
C THR A 494 20.81 -5.61 -17.78
N VAL A 495 21.08 -6.59 -16.91
CA VAL A 495 20.15 -7.04 -15.86
C VAL A 495 19.77 -5.91 -14.87
N SER A 496 20.71 -5.05 -14.47
CA SER A 496 20.42 -3.90 -13.58
C SER A 496 19.98 -2.64 -14.32
N GLN A 497 20.10 -2.64 -15.64
CA GLN A 497 19.68 -1.53 -16.49
C GLN A 497 19.02 -2.08 -17.76
N PRO A 498 17.76 -2.56 -17.67
CA PRO A 498 17.06 -3.10 -18.83
C PRO A 498 16.79 -2.02 -19.88
N CYS A 499 16.36 -0.82 -19.45
CA CYS A 499 16.13 0.34 -20.30
C CYS A 499 17.24 1.40 -20.17
N SER A 500 17.39 2.27 -21.17
CA SER A 500 18.26 3.45 -21.04
C SER A 500 17.72 4.38 -19.96
N ILE A 501 18.60 4.78 -19.04
CA ILE A 501 18.31 5.72 -17.94
C ILE A 501 18.51 7.15 -18.43
N CYS A 502 17.62 8.06 -17.99
CA CYS A 502 17.70 9.51 -18.18
C CYS A 502 18.21 10.20 -16.91
N GLY A 503 19.52 10.05 -16.62
CA GLY A 503 20.12 10.59 -15.39
C GLY A 503 19.54 10.07 -14.08
N ALA A 504 19.83 10.77 -12.98
CA ALA A 504 19.39 10.43 -11.63
C ALA A 504 18.27 11.33 -11.08
N GLY A 505 17.71 12.22 -11.92
CA GLY A 505 16.65 13.15 -11.53
C GLY A 505 15.28 12.45 -11.42
N GLY A 506 14.36 13.07 -10.69
CA GLY A 506 12.96 12.65 -10.63
C GLY A 506 12.17 13.06 -11.87
N TYR A 507 10.88 12.72 -11.91
CA TYR A 507 9.96 13.07 -12.99
C TYR A 507 10.08 14.53 -13.45
N GLY A 508 10.15 14.76 -14.75
CA GLY A 508 10.31 16.08 -15.37
C GLY A 508 11.72 16.66 -15.33
N SER A 509 12.68 16.03 -14.65
CA SER A 509 14.08 16.47 -14.66
C SER A 509 14.69 16.27 -16.04
N THR A 510 15.58 17.17 -16.45
CA THR A 510 16.35 17.03 -17.70
C THR A 510 17.73 16.44 -17.42
N SER A 511 18.21 15.60 -18.33
CA SER A 511 19.53 14.94 -18.25
C SER A 511 19.95 14.47 -19.66
N THR A 512 20.82 13.47 -19.73
CA THR A 512 21.19 12.75 -20.96
C THR A 512 20.90 11.27 -20.86
N CYS A 513 20.58 10.64 -22.00
CA CYS A 513 20.44 9.19 -22.09
C CYS A 513 21.77 8.49 -21.81
N SER A 514 21.71 7.40 -21.03
CA SER A 514 22.90 6.64 -20.65
C SER A 514 23.34 5.63 -21.70
N THR A 515 22.39 5.00 -22.41
CA THR A 515 22.67 3.96 -23.41
C THR A 515 21.75 4.08 -24.64
N GLY A 516 21.90 3.17 -25.59
CA GLY A 516 21.04 3.08 -26.78
C GLY A 516 21.37 4.12 -27.88
N PRO A 517 20.52 4.21 -28.92
CA PRO A 517 20.76 5.05 -30.10
C PRO A 517 20.94 6.54 -29.80
N ARG A 518 20.44 7.01 -28.65
CA ARG A 518 20.51 8.39 -28.20
C ARG A 518 21.44 8.60 -27.01
N ALA A 519 22.36 7.67 -26.74
CA ALA A 519 23.34 7.83 -25.65
C ALA A 519 24.06 9.19 -25.70
N GLY A 520 24.11 9.89 -24.57
CA GLY A 520 24.68 11.23 -24.44
C GLY A 520 23.79 12.38 -24.94
N MET A 521 22.67 12.11 -25.60
CA MET A 521 21.73 13.14 -26.04
C MET A 521 20.80 13.59 -24.90
N PRO A 522 20.28 14.83 -24.93
CA PRO A 522 19.35 15.33 -23.93
C PRO A 522 18.06 14.49 -23.82
N CYS A 523 17.55 14.37 -22.61
CA CYS A 523 16.30 13.69 -22.28
C CYS A 523 15.57 14.36 -21.11
N THR A 524 14.27 14.13 -21.03
CA THR A 524 13.40 14.49 -19.90
C THR A 524 12.87 13.23 -19.24
N VAL A 525 12.98 13.11 -17.92
CA VAL A 525 12.45 11.95 -17.19
C VAL A 525 10.93 11.90 -17.33
N ASN A 526 10.42 10.79 -17.86
CA ASN A 526 8.98 10.55 -18.07
C ASN A 526 8.43 9.43 -17.18
N GLY A 527 9.30 8.64 -16.53
CA GLY A 527 8.91 7.60 -15.60
C GLY A 527 10.04 7.24 -14.66
N THR A 528 9.69 6.70 -13.48
CA THR A 528 10.67 6.36 -12.45
C THR A 528 10.46 4.95 -11.92
N SER A 529 11.56 4.24 -11.66
CA SER A 529 11.59 2.93 -11.00
C SER A 529 12.57 2.97 -9.82
N PRO A 530 12.17 2.55 -8.61
CA PRO A 530 13.11 2.42 -7.48
C PRO A 530 14.23 1.41 -7.72
N LEU A 531 13.96 0.39 -8.55
CA LEU A 531 14.90 -0.68 -8.86
C LEU A 531 15.83 -0.31 -10.02
N PHE A 532 15.28 0.27 -11.08
CA PHE A 532 15.99 0.45 -12.37
C PHE A 532 16.28 1.92 -12.74
N GLY A 533 15.86 2.88 -11.92
CA GLY A 533 16.07 4.31 -12.15
C GLY A 533 15.03 4.96 -13.07
N SER A 534 15.39 6.15 -13.57
CA SER A 534 14.50 7.03 -14.33
C SER A 534 14.56 6.76 -15.84
N THR A 535 13.43 6.47 -16.47
CA THR A 535 13.32 6.23 -17.93
C THR A 535 12.65 7.40 -18.65
N SER A 536 12.82 7.46 -19.98
CA SER A 536 12.37 8.58 -20.81
C SER A 536 11.96 8.11 -22.20
N TYR A 537 10.96 8.78 -22.77
CA TYR A 537 10.63 8.64 -24.19
C TYR A 537 11.75 9.16 -25.10
N ASP A 538 12.57 10.10 -24.61
CA ASP A 538 13.70 10.67 -25.33
C ASP A 538 14.88 9.71 -25.44
N CYS A 539 14.82 8.59 -24.71
CA CYS A 539 15.81 7.51 -24.71
C CYS A 539 15.18 6.19 -25.21
N PRO A 540 14.75 6.11 -26.48
CA PRO A 540 14.18 4.89 -27.03
C PRO A 540 15.18 3.72 -26.94
N PRO A 541 14.72 2.49 -26.67
CA PRO A 541 15.57 1.30 -26.79
C PRO A 541 16.03 1.12 -28.24
N ASP A 542 17.08 0.32 -28.43
CA ASP A 542 17.61 0.02 -29.76
C ASP A 542 16.57 -0.75 -30.60
N PRO A 543 16.15 -0.22 -31.77
CA PRO A 543 15.24 -0.93 -32.68
C PRO A 543 15.79 -2.29 -33.12
N GLY A 544 17.13 -2.44 -33.22
CA GLY A 544 17.78 -3.70 -33.55
C GLY A 544 17.70 -4.76 -32.44
N ALA A 545 17.28 -4.36 -31.24
CA ALA A 545 17.04 -5.25 -30.10
C ALA A 545 15.57 -5.66 -29.94
N ASP A 546 14.65 -5.23 -30.83
CA ASP A 546 13.25 -5.66 -30.81
C ASP A 546 13.18 -7.18 -31.02
N VAL A 547 12.63 -7.88 -30.02
CA VAL A 547 12.43 -9.32 -30.03
C VAL A 547 10.96 -9.69 -30.11
N GLY A 548 10.02 -8.75 -30.09
CA GLY A 548 8.61 -9.09 -30.20
C GLY A 548 7.67 -7.91 -30.03
N ASN A 549 6.61 -7.91 -30.84
CA ASN A 549 5.53 -6.92 -30.78
C ASN A 549 4.25 -7.62 -30.31
N LEU A 550 3.97 -7.52 -29.01
CA LEU A 550 2.91 -8.28 -28.34
C LEU A 550 1.62 -7.45 -28.33
N ASN A 551 0.56 -7.96 -28.95
CA ASN A 551 -0.75 -7.33 -28.89
C ASN A 551 -1.47 -7.76 -27.60
N ILE A 552 -1.60 -6.84 -26.66
CA ILE A 552 -2.14 -7.06 -25.32
C ILE A 552 -3.33 -6.12 -25.11
N THR A 553 -4.50 -6.68 -24.80
CA THR A 553 -5.64 -5.87 -24.37
C THR A 553 -5.81 -5.97 -22.88
N LEU A 554 -5.63 -4.86 -22.19
CA LEU A 554 -5.89 -4.73 -20.76
C LEU A 554 -7.36 -4.36 -20.56
N ASN A 555 -8.16 -5.32 -20.13
CA ASN A 555 -9.51 -5.06 -19.63
C ASN A 555 -9.39 -4.75 -18.14
N LEU A 556 -9.22 -3.47 -17.83
CA LEU A 556 -8.99 -2.95 -16.48
C LEU A 556 -10.32 -2.78 -15.77
N SER A 557 -10.44 -3.31 -14.56
CA SER A 557 -11.66 -3.23 -13.74
C SER A 557 -11.32 -2.91 -12.29
N THR A 558 -12.16 -2.12 -11.62
CA THR A 558 -12.11 -1.97 -10.15
C THR A 558 -12.84 -3.11 -9.41
N GLY A 559 -13.59 -3.94 -10.14
CA GLY A 559 -14.21 -5.14 -9.60
C GLY A 559 -13.28 -6.36 -9.61
N LEU A 560 -13.80 -7.49 -9.15
CA LEU A 560 -13.15 -8.80 -9.30
C LEU A 560 -13.13 -9.20 -10.78
N THR A 561 -11.96 -9.55 -11.30
CA THR A 561 -11.80 -10.16 -12.62
C THR A 561 -11.35 -11.59 -12.44
N SER A 562 -12.07 -12.54 -13.04
CA SER A 562 -11.82 -13.97 -12.89
C SER A 562 -11.75 -14.64 -14.26
N ARG A 563 -10.83 -15.61 -14.41
CA ARG A 563 -10.78 -16.53 -15.55
C ARG A 563 -10.80 -17.95 -15.04
N THR A 564 -11.75 -18.75 -15.53
CA THR A 564 -11.91 -20.16 -15.15
C THR A 564 -11.51 -21.08 -16.29
N LEU A 565 -10.75 -22.14 -15.98
CA LEU A 565 -10.42 -23.18 -16.95
C LEU A 565 -11.65 -24.00 -17.30
N SER A 566 -11.84 -24.19 -18.60
CA SER A 566 -12.93 -24.97 -19.18
C SER A 566 -12.40 -25.94 -20.24
N ALA A 567 -13.27 -26.81 -20.74
CA ALA A 567 -12.92 -27.71 -21.84
C ALA A 567 -12.50 -26.97 -23.13
N ALA A 568 -12.94 -25.72 -23.30
CA ALA A 568 -12.63 -24.87 -24.45
C ALA A 568 -11.22 -24.28 -24.42
N ASN A 569 -10.53 -24.34 -23.27
CA ASN A 569 -9.14 -23.90 -23.16
C ASN A 569 -8.18 -24.92 -23.82
N PRO A 570 -7.02 -24.46 -24.32
CA PRO A 570 -6.04 -25.34 -24.93
C PRO A 570 -5.50 -26.35 -23.91
N THR A 571 -5.18 -27.54 -24.40
CA THR A 571 -4.44 -28.52 -23.62
C THR A 571 -2.99 -28.06 -23.48
N CYS A 572 -2.42 -28.20 -22.28
CA CYS A 572 -1.00 -27.90 -22.05
C CYS A 572 -0.10 -28.80 -22.92
N THR A 573 1.08 -28.32 -23.27
CA THR A 573 1.93 -28.95 -24.30
C THR A 573 3.22 -29.53 -23.76
N SER A 574 3.61 -29.17 -22.54
CA SER A 574 4.76 -29.76 -21.87
C SER A 574 4.51 -31.25 -21.58
N PRO A 575 5.50 -32.13 -21.83
CA PRO A 575 5.40 -33.55 -21.45
C PRO A 575 5.04 -33.71 -19.96
N GLY A 576 4.10 -34.61 -19.66
CA GLY A 576 3.59 -34.81 -18.30
C GLY A 576 2.36 -33.97 -17.95
N PHE A 577 2.10 -32.89 -18.69
CA PHE A 577 0.96 -31.98 -18.46
C PHE A 577 -0.12 -32.06 -19.56
N THR A 578 0.03 -32.94 -20.55
CA THR A 578 -0.85 -33.03 -21.73
C THR A 578 -2.27 -33.52 -21.44
N SER A 579 -2.60 -33.86 -20.18
CA SER A 579 -3.97 -34.12 -19.73
C SER A 579 -4.64 -32.91 -19.08
N LEU A 580 -3.90 -31.83 -18.84
CA LEU A 580 -4.36 -30.61 -18.16
C LEU A 580 -4.65 -29.49 -19.15
N LYS A 581 -5.33 -28.44 -18.67
CA LYS A 581 -5.66 -27.25 -19.44
C LYS A 581 -4.76 -26.07 -19.06
N CYS A 582 -4.48 -25.23 -20.04
CA CYS A 582 -3.68 -24.02 -19.87
C CYS A 582 -4.50 -22.81 -20.30
N PHE A 583 -4.37 -21.67 -19.61
CA PHE A 583 -5.18 -20.48 -19.91
C PHE A 583 -4.88 -19.84 -21.26
N CYS A 584 -3.66 -20.02 -21.76
CA CYS A 584 -3.15 -19.28 -22.91
C CYS A 584 -2.25 -20.17 -23.77
N ASP A 585 -2.37 -20.02 -25.09
CA ASP A 585 -1.42 -20.52 -26.09
C ASP A 585 -1.48 -19.56 -27.30
N THR A 586 -1.18 -20.05 -28.50
CA THR A 586 -1.15 -19.29 -29.76
C THR A 586 -1.99 -19.96 -30.84
N CYS A 587 -2.63 -19.15 -31.67
CA CYS A 587 -3.45 -19.64 -32.79
C CYS A 587 -2.62 -20.30 -33.88
N ASN A 588 -3.09 -21.41 -34.45
CA ASN A 588 -2.49 -22.20 -35.55
C ASN A 588 -2.41 -21.47 -36.92
N ASN A 589 -2.04 -20.19 -36.95
CA ASN A 589 -1.88 -19.39 -38.15
C ASN A 589 -0.55 -18.64 -38.16
N ALA A 590 -0.23 -18.00 -39.28
CA ALA A 590 1.02 -17.25 -39.45
C ALA A 590 1.25 -16.17 -38.38
N ASN A 591 0.17 -15.51 -37.93
CA ASN A 591 0.25 -14.42 -36.94
C ASN A 591 0.54 -14.92 -35.53
N ALA A 592 0.23 -16.19 -35.24
CA ALA A 592 0.45 -16.82 -33.94
C ALA A 592 -0.07 -16.00 -32.75
N SER A 593 -1.20 -15.30 -32.93
CA SER A 593 -1.81 -14.45 -31.90
C SER A 593 -2.06 -15.24 -30.62
N ALA A 594 -1.85 -14.60 -29.47
CA ALA A 594 -2.22 -15.17 -28.19
C ALA A 594 -3.73 -15.48 -28.18
N CYS A 595 -4.09 -16.60 -27.57
CA CYS A 595 -5.46 -17.08 -27.49
C CYS A 595 -5.71 -17.75 -26.15
N ALA A 596 -6.95 -17.69 -25.70
CA ALA A 596 -7.45 -18.39 -24.54
C ALA A 596 -8.27 -19.64 -24.93
N THR A 597 -8.95 -19.56 -26.07
CA THR A 597 -9.83 -20.60 -26.62
C THR A 597 -9.77 -20.58 -28.14
N ASP A 598 -10.32 -21.61 -28.79
CA ASP A 598 -10.40 -21.68 -30.27
C ASP A 598 -11.21 -20.50 -30.87
N ALA A 599 -12.11 -19.88 -30.11
CA ALA A 599 -12.90 -18.73 -30.55
C ALA A 599 -12.05 -17.47 -30.80
N ASP A 600 -10.88 -17.38 -30.18
CA ASP A 600 -9.94 -16.27 -30.38
C ASP A 600 -9.14 -16.43 -31.69
N CYS A 601 -9.24 -17.60 -32.33
CA CYS A 601 -8.41 -17.95 -33.47
C CYS A 601 -9.18 -17.84 -34.79
N PRO A 602 -8.73 -16.99 -35.73
CA PRO A 602 -9.34 -16.92 -37.05
C PRO A 602 -9.04 -18.20 -37.86
N LEU A 603 -9.89 -18.47 -38.87
CA LEU A 603 -9.67 -19.53 -39.84
C LEU A 603 -8.30 -19.38 -40.53
N SER A 604 -7.62 -20.50 -40.73
CA SER A 604 -6.25 -20.52 -41.25
C SER A 604 -6.17 -21.49 -42.44
N GLY A 605 -6.05 -20.94 -43.65
CA GLY A 605 -5.98 -21.74 -44.88
C GLY A 605 -7.20 -22.65 -45.11
N GLY A 606 -8.39 -22.22 -44.72
CA GLY A 606 -9.63 -23.01 -44.81
C GLY A 606 -9.85 -24.03 -43.68
N ASN A 607 -8.92 -24.14 -42.73
CA ASN A 607 -9.06 -24.96 -41.54
C ASN A 607 -9.55 -24.15 -40.33
N PRO A 608 -10.19 -24.80 -39.34
CA PRO A 608 -10.54 -24.16 -38.08
C PRO A 608 -9.33 -23.51 -37.39
N GLY A 609 -9.56 -22.33 -36.80
CA GLY A 609 -8.62 -21.72 -35.88
C GLY A 609 -8.57 -22.55 -34.60
N ILE A 610 -7.37 -22.97 -34.20
CA ILE A 610 -7.14 -23.80 -33.00
C ILE A 610 -6.17 -23.06 -32.10
N CYS A 611 -6.60 -22.81 -30.87
CA CYS A 611 -5.76 -22.29 -29.83
C CYS A 611 -4.82 -23.37 -29.34
N GLY A 612 -3.52 -23.09 -29.44
CA GLY A 612 -2.54 -24.14 -29.27
C GLY A 612 -2.69 -25.21 -30.34
N GLY A 613 -2.77 -24.83 -31.61
CA GLY A 613 -2.53 -25.75 -32.72
C GLY A 613 -1.13 -25.56 -33.30
N LYS A 614 -0.59 -26.60 -33.94
CA LYS A 614 0.70 -26.53 -34.63
C LYS A 614 0.57 -25.83 -35.98
N ARG A 615 1.67 -25.24 -36.43
CA ARG A 615 1.80 -24.56 -37.73
C ARG A 615 3.19 -24.81 -38.31
N CYS A 616 3.30 -24.70 -39.62
CA CYS A 616 4.60 -24.75 -40.28
C CYS A 616 5.40 -23.48 -39.95
N LYS A 617 6.58 -23.62 -39.33
CA LYS A 617 7.42 -22.47 -38.92
C LYS A 617 8.17 -21.80 -40.08
N SER A 618 8.36 -22.53 -41.18
CA SER A 618 9.07 -22.06 -42.38
C SER A 618 8.68 -22.94 -43.58
N GLY A 619 9.31 -22.70 -44.72
CA GLY A 619 9.04 -23.43 -45.96
C GLY A 619 7.90 -22.81 -46.77
N THR A 620 7.45 -23.51 -47.82
CA THR A 620 6.42 -22.97 -48.74
C THR A 620 5.04 -22.88 -48.10
N ASN A 621 4.81 -23.61 -47.00
CA ASN A 621 3.57 -23.61 -46.24
C ASN A 621 3.70 -22.80 -44.93
N ASN A 622 4.66 -21.87 -44.83
CA ASN A 622 4.88 -21.09 -43.61
C ASN A 622 3.58 -20.47 -43.06
N GLY A 623 3.30 -20.72 -41.78
CA GLY A 623 2.12 -20.26 -41.07
C GLY A 623 0.85 -21.10 -41.27
N ALA A 624 0.85 -22.09 -42.18
CA ALA A 624 -0.30 -22.97 -42.37
C ALA A 624 -0.43 -23.97 -41.20
N PRO A 625 -1.66 -24.36 -40.81
CA PRO A 625 -1.88 -25.44 -39.85
C PRO A 625 -1.27 -26.74 -40.34
N CYS A 626 -0.75 -27.53 -39.41
CA CYS A 626 -0.16 -28.83 -39.71
C CYS A 626 -0.32 -29.80 -38.52
N SER A 627 -0.22 -31.08 -38.81
CA SER A 627 -0.14 -32.19 -37.85
C SER A 627 1.23 -32.85 -37.85
N ASN A 628 1.96 -32.81 -38.97
CA ASN A 628 3.29 -33.42 -39.12
C ASN A 628 4.23 -32.61 -40.04
N ASN A 629 5.54 -32.90 -39.99
CA ASN A 629 6.54 -32.15 -40.75
C ASN A 629 6.43 -32.31 -42.28
N SER A 630 5.79 -33.36 -42.79
CA SER A 630 5.64 -33.55 -44.25
C SER A 630 4.72 -32.52 -44.89
N GLU A 631 3.82 -31.93 -44.11
CA GLU A 631 2.94 -30.83 -44.51
C GLU A 631 3.65 -29.47 -44.53
N CYS A 632 4.92 -29.43 -44.12
CA CYS A 632 5.77 -28.24 -44.09
C CYS A 632 6.99 -28.38 -45.04
N PRO A 633 6.78 -28.52 -46.35
CA PRO A 633 7.85 -28.72 -47.32
C PRO A 633 8.78 -27.51 -47.41
N GLY A 634 10.04 -27.76 -47.79
CA GLY A 634 11.09 -26.73 -47.84
C GLY A 634 11.83 -26.53 -46.51
N GLY A 635 11.88 -27.57 -45.66
CA GLY A 635 12.61 -27.55 -44.38
C GLY A 635 11.81 -26.99 -43.20
N GLY A 636 10.49 -26.85 -43.34
CA GLY A 636 9.61 -26.39 -42.27
C GLY A 636 9.36 -27.45 -41.21
N ALA A 637 9.38 -27.05 -39.93
CA ALA A 637 8.93 -27.89 -38.83
C ALA A 637 7.45 -27.60 -38.52
N CYS A 638 6.69 -28.66 -38.29
CA CYS A 638 5.33 -28.55 -37.79
C CYS A 638 5.35 -28.45 -36.26
N THR A 639 5.27 -27.23 -35.75
CA THR A 639 5.50 -26.94 -34.33
C THR A 639 4.66 -25.77 -33.83
N ARG A 640 4.76 -25.49 -32.55
CA ARG A 640 4.25 -24.28 -31.90
C ARG A 640 5.38 -23.25 -31.79
N VAL A 641 5.03 -21.99 -31.57
CA VAL A 641 6.01 -20.95 -31.25
C VAL A 641 5.93 -20.61 -29.77
N GLY A 642 7.06 -20.19 -29.19
CA GLY A 642 7.20 -20.02 -27.75
C GLY A 642 7.60 -21.32 -27.03
N HIS A 643 7.59 -21.23 -25.71
CA HIS A 643 7.88 -22.32 -24.80
C HIS A 643 6.67 -23.25 -24.65
N THR A 644 6.91 -24.51 -24.27
CA THR A 644 5.83 -25.49 -24.08
C THR A 644 5.01 -25.12 -22.85
N THR A 645 3.72 -24.88 -23.04
CA THR A 645 2.77 -24.48 -21.99
C THR A 645 2.58 -25.57 -20.92
N GLN A 646 2.55 -25.14 -19.65
CA GLN A 646 2.17 -25.91 -18.47
C GLN A 646 1.48 -24.99 -17.46
N PRO A 647 0.76 -25.50 -16.45
CA PRO A 647 0.05 -24.66 -15.50
C PRO A 647 0.97 -23.86 -14.57
N ASN A 648 2.04 -24.50 -14.11
CA ASN A 648 3.06 -23.93 -13.23
C ASN A 648 4.40 -24.65 -13.46
N ASP A 649 5.51 -24.13 -12.92
CA ASP A 649 6.83 -24.78 -12.95
C ASP A 649 7.28 -25.23 -11.54
N CYS A 650 6.34 -25.71 -10.74
CA CYS A 650 6.63 -26.29 -9.43
C CYS A 650 7.26 -27.68 -9.59
N SER A 651 8.23 -28.02 -8.73
CA SER A 651 8.95 -29.30 -8.78
C SER A 651 8.04 -30.52 -8.61
N ASP A 652 6.93 -30.37 -7.88
CA ASP A 652 5.89 -31.37 -7.66
C ASP A 652 4.64 -31.13 -8.52
N ALA A 653 4.74 -30.25 -9.53
CA ALA A 653 3.65 -29.83 -10.40
C ALA A 653 2.45 -29.18 -9.67
N THR A 654 2.60 -28.85 -8.37
CA THR A 654 1.50 -28.37 -7.53
C THR A 654 1.80 -26.98 -6.99
N CYS A 655 1.05 -26.01 -7.48
CA CYS A 655 0.96 -24.70 -6.88
C CYS A 655 0.03 -24.75 -5.68
N SER A 656 0.57 -24.48 -4.49
CA SER A 656 -0.19 -24.46 -3.24
C SER A 656 -0.59 -23.02 -2.90
N PRO A 657 -1.79 -22.77 -2.34
CA PRO A 657 -2.16 -21.42 -1.90
C PRO A 657 -1.15 -20.84 -0.91
N ASN A 658 -0.85 -19.55 -1.05
CA ASN A 658 0.03 -18.85 -0.11
C ASN A 658 -0.54 -18.86 1.31
N THR A 659 0.32 -19.12 2.30
CA THR A 659 -0.05 -19.14 3.72
C THR A 659 0.94 -18.30 4.54
N PRO A 660 0.56 -17.07 4.97
CA PRO A 660 -0.72 -16.40 4.74
C PRO A 660 -0.91 -15.99 3.26
N PRO A 661 -2.16 -15.82 2.78
CA PRO A 661 -2.42 -15.22 1.47
C PRO A 661 -1.78 -13.83 1.40
N ASP A 662 -1.22 -13.48 0.25
CA ASP A 662 -0.87 -12.09 -0.07
C ASP A 662 -2.12 -11.20 -0.13
N ASN A 663 -1.90 -9.89 -0.07
CA ASN A 663 -2.97 -8.89 0.08
C ASN A 663 -3.21 -8.07 -1.19
N ASP A 664 -2.39 -8.26 -2.21
CA ASP A 664 -2.44 -7.57 -3.49
C ASP A 664 -3.14 -8.39 -4.57
N SER A 665 -3.08 -9.71 -4.53
CA SER A 665 -3.73 -10.60 -5.49
C SER A 665 -4.67 -11.65 -4.83
N VAL A 666 -5.51 -12.32 -5.64
CA VAL A 666 -6.37 -13.43 -5.19
C VAL A 666 -5.91 -14.66 -5.98
N ASN A 667 -5.80 -15.83 -5.33
CA ASN A 667 -5.35 -17.08 -5.94
C ASN A 667 -3.89 -17.07 -6.45
N GLU A 668 -3.01 -16.35 -5.75
CA GLU A 668 -1.57 -16.55 -5.85
C GLU A 668 -1.10 -17.64 -4.90
N GLY A 669 -0.18 -18.45 -5.39
CA GLY A 669 0.36 -19.59 -4.68
C GLY A 669 1.86 -19.65 -4.77
N THR A 670 2.41 -20.63 -4.07
CA THR A 670 3.83 -20.93 -4.04
C THR A 670 4.06 -22.41 -4.30
N CYS A 671 5.17 -22.69 -4.97
CA CYS A 671 5.67 -24.03 -5.18
C CYS A 671 6.30 -24.56 -3.89
N ALA A 672 5.47 -25.06 -2.97
CA ALA A 672 5.90 -25.49 -1.63
C ALA A 672 6.97 -26.60 -1.64
N ALA A 673 6.98 -27.46 -2.66
CA ALA A 673 8.03 -28.47 -2.88
C ALA A 673 9.25 -27.95 -3.66
N GLY A 674 9.33 -26.63 -3.85
CA GLY A 674 10.34 -25.98 -4.67
C GLY A 674 9.91 -25.77 -6.12
N PRO A 675 10.71 -25.04 -6.91
CA PRO A 675 12.05 -24.59 -6.56
C PRO A 675 12.06 -23.48 -5.49
N PHE A 676 13.08 -23.54 -4.62
CA PHE A 676 13.42 -22.47 -3.69
C PHE A 676 14.51 -21.61 -4.32
N GLU A 677 14.31 -20.31 -4.34
CA GLU A 677 15.13 -19.36 -5.07
C GLU A 677 15.64 -18.29 -4.12
N GLN A 678 16.89 -17.86 -4.33
CA GLN A 678 17.49 -16.78 -3.57
C GLN A 678 17.73 -15.57 -4.45
N PHE A 679 17.35 -14.41 -3.93
CA PHE A 679 17.52 -13.12 -4.56
C PHE A 679 18.29 -12.17 -3.65
N CYS A 680 18.87 -11.13 -4.26
CA CYS A 680 19.46 -10.03 -3.52
C CYS A 680 18.38 -9.26 -2.74
N ALA A 681 18.74 -8.71 -1.59
CA ALA A 681 17.82 -8.03 -0.69
C ALA A 681 17.40 -6.64 -1.18
N MET A 682 18.25 -5.97 -1.98
CA MET A 682 17.96 -4.68 -2.58
C MET A 682 17.63 -4.81 -4.06
N GLU A 683 18.46 -5.51 -4.85
CA GLU A 683 18.14 -5.88 -6.24
C GLU A 683 17.28 -7.15 -6.26
N THR A 684 16.02 -7.06 -5.81
CA THR A 684 15.14 -8.23 -5.61
C THR A 684 14.83 -9.03 -6.87
N PHE A 685 15.13 -8.50 -8.05
CA PHE A 685 15.04 -9.17 -9.36
C PHE A 685 16.25 -10.07 -9.66
N ARG A 686 17.35 -9.93 -8.91
CA ARG A 686 18.63 -10.58 -9.18
C ARG A 686 18.73 -11.85 -8.35
N GLY A 687 18.70 -13.00 -9.03
CA GLY A 687 19.04 -14.28 -8.42
C GLY A 687 20.50 -14.31 -7.93
N CYS A 688 20.73 -14.91 -6.77
CA CYS A 688 22.05 -14.97 -6.13
C CYS A 688 22.27 -16.32 -5.44
N ALA A 689 23.53 -16.72 -5.32
CA ALA A 689 23.96 -17.84 -4.47
C ALA A 689 24.81 -17.35 -3.28
N SER A 690 25.32 -16.12 -3.35
CA SER A 690 26.18 -15.49 -2.37
C SER A 690 26.08 -13.96 -2.44
N ASN A 691 26.53 -13.27 -1.38
CA ASN A 691 26.54 -11.80 -1.36
C ASN A 691 27.37 -11.18 -2.50
N SER A 692 28.37 -11.87 -3.05
CA SER A 692 29.16 -11.36 -4.17
C SER A 692 28.39 -11.29 -5.49
N ASP A 693 27.27 -12.00 -5.60
CA ASP A 693 26.41 -11.91 -6.77
C ASP A 693 25.58 -10.60 -6.75
N CYS A 694 25.43 -9.99 -5.57
CA CYS A 694 24.66 -8.76 -5.38
C CYS A 694 25.54 -7.53 -5.63
N THR A 695 25.38 -6.94 -6.81
CA THR A 695 26.28 -5.90 -7.32
C THR A 695 26.06 -4.52 -6.68
N LYS A 696 24.88 -4.30 -6.09
CA LYS A 696 24.54 -3.04 -5.45
C LYS A 696 25.29 -2.91 -4.10
N PRO A 697 25.98 -1.78 -3.83
CA PRO A 697 26.72 -1.61 -2.59
C PRO A 697 25.84 -1.78 -1.35
N GLY A 698 26.24 -2.68 -0.45
CA GLY A 698 25.51 -3.01 0.78
C GLY A 698 24.41 -4.06 0.62
N ASP A 699 24.25 -4.62 -0.59
CA ASP A 699 23.26 -5.64 -0.87
C ASP A 699 23.74 -7.04 -0.44
N THR A 700 22.79 -7.91 -0.09
CA THR A 700 23.05 -9.25 0.45
C THR A 700 22.12 -10.29 -0.15
N CYS A 701 22.63 -11.51 -0.34
CA CYS A 701 21.87 -12.64 -0.84
C CYS A 701 21.09 -13.30 0.29
N THR A 702 20.00 -12.65 0.69
CA THR A 702 19.21 -13.06 1.86
C THR A 702 17.70 -13.10 1.60
N ASN A 703 17.26 -12.71 0.40
CA ASN A 703 15.85 -12.76 0.03
C ASN A 703 15.51 -14.12 -0.59
N GLY A 704 15.38 -15.14 0.24
CA GLY A 704 15.00 -16.49 -0.19
C GLY A 704 13.49 -16.70 -0.17
N ARG A 705 12.91 -17.17 -1.27
CA ARG A 705 11.48 -17.48 -1.39
C ARG A 705 11.23 -18.71 -2.24
N PHE A 706 10.12 -19.40 -1.98
CA PHE A 706 9.60 -20.39 -2.92
C PHE A 706 9.05 -19.68 -4.15
N ARG A 707 9.15 -20.32 -5.30
CA ARG A 707 8.66 -19.73 -6.54
C ARG A 707 7.15 -19.50 -6.48
N GLU A 708 6.71 -18.33 -6.92
CA GLU A 708 5.30 -17.98 -7.09
C GLU A 708 4.68 -18.75 -8.26
N CYS A 709 3.36 -18.91 -8.23
CA CYS A 709 2.63 -19.64 -9.25
C CYS A 709 1.13 -19.33 -9.21
N PHE A 710 0.43 -19.69 -10.29
CA PHE A 710 -1.03 -19.64 -10.32
C PHE A 710 -1.61 -20.93 -9.73
N THR A 711 -2.59 -20.80 -8.82
CA THR A 711 -3.17 -21.95 -8.09
C THR A 711 -4.13 -22.80 -8.93
N ASP A 712 -4.31 -22.51 -10.22
CA ASP A 712 -5.25 -23.25 -11.07
C ASP A 712 -4.85 -24.72 -11.29
N ASN A 713 -3.54 -25.00 -11.24
CA ASN A 713 -2.97 -26.34 -11.41
C ASN A 713 -3.46 -27.07 -12.68
N GLY A 714 -3.91 -26.34 -13.69
CA GLY A 714 -4.46 -26.84 -14.94
C GLY A 714 -5.77 -27.62 -14.80
N ALA A 715 -6.44 -27.52 -13.66
CA ALA A 715 -7.64 -28.25 -13.33
C ALA A 715 -8.88 -27.58 -13.94
N LEU A 716 -9.77 -28.38 -14.55
CA LEU A 716 -11.05 -27.88 -15.04
C LEU A 716 -11.89 -27.31 -13.89
N GLY A 717 -12.44 -26.11 -14.09
CA GLY A 717 -13.21 -25.38 -13.08
C GLY A 717 -12.37 -24.54 -12.12
N ALA A 718 -11.04 -24.67 -12.13
CA ALA A 718 -10.17 -23.79 -11.34
C ALA A 718 -10.07 -22.39 -11.97
N SER A 719 -9.89 -21.36 -11.14
CA SER A 719 -9.82 -19.96 -11.56
C SER A 719 -8.56 -19.25 -11.08
N VAL A 720 -8.12 -18.29 -11.90
CA VAL A 720 -7.18 -17.22 -11.50
C VAL A 720 -7.95 -15.91 -11.46
N GLU A 721 -7.66 -15.11 -10.45
CA GLU A 721 -8.43 -13.92 -10.13
C GLU A 721 -7.53 -12.71 -9.86
N THR A 722 -8.08 -11.53 -10.06
CA THR A 722 -7.44 -10.27 -9.66
C THR A 722 -8.52 -9.33 -9.17
N GLN A 723 -8.30 -8.77 -7.99
CA GLN A 723 -9.25 -7.92 -7.30
C GLN A 723 -8.85 -6.46 -7.49
N GLY A 724 -9.61 -5.73 -8.31
CA GLY A 724 -9.54 -4.27 -8.29
C GLY A 724 -10.11 -3.69 -6.99
N GLN A 725 -10.01 -2.37 -6.81
CA GLN A 725 -10.67 -1.66 -5.72
C GLN A 725 -11.23 -0.34 -6.26
N PRO A 726 -12.56 -0.12 -6.18
CA PRO A 726 -13.15 1.16 -6.54
C PRO A 726 -12.78 2.21 -5.48
N ASP A 727 -12.66 3.45 -5.91
CA ASP A 727 -12.45 4.58 -5.02
C ASP A 727 -13.27 5.79 -5.52
N PRO A 728 -14.33 6.19 -4.80
CA PRO A 728 -15.12 7.36 -5.14
C PRO A 728 -14.28 8.64 -5.16
N PRO A 729 -14.46 9.53 -6.14
CA PRO A 729 -13.72 10.79 -6.17
C PRO A 729 -14.10 11.74 -5.03
N VAL A 730 -13.09 12.23 -4.30
CA VAL A 730 -13.18 13.33 -3.34
C VAL A 730 -12.32 14.48 -3.87
N ASP A 731 -12.89 15.69 -3.93
CA ASP A 731 -12.23 16.88 -4.47
C ASP A 731 -11.65 16.69 -5.89
N ASN A 732 -12.40 15.97 -6.73
CA ASN A 732 -12.02 15.59 -8.10
C ASN A 732 -10.81 14.64 -8.19
N VAL A 733 -10.46 13.94 -7.11
CA VAL A 733 -9.35 12.97 -7.07
C VAL A 733 -9.83 11.63 -6.55
N SER A 734 -9.38 10.52 -7.13
CA SER A 734 -9.52 9.18 -6.56
C SER A 734 -8.26 8.34 -6.73
N HIS A 735 -8.14 7.25 -5.96
CA HIS A 735 -7.01 6.33 -5.87
C HIS A 735 -7.41 4.85 -6.08
N PRO A 736 -8.02 4.50 -7.23
CA PRO A 736 -8.49 3.13 -7.45
C PRO A 736 -7.34 2.15 -7.73
N LYS A 737 -7.61 0.87 -7.48
CA LYS A 737 -6.80 -0.27 -7.95
C LYS A 737 -7.49 -0.94 -9.13
N LEU A 738 -6.79 -1.07 -10.25
CA LEU A 738 -7.33 -1.72 -11.45
C LEU A 738 -6.78 -3.14 -11.58
N GLY A 739 -7.64 -4.15 -11.73
CA GLY A 739 -7.27 -5.53 -12.03
C GLY A 739 -7.43 -5.86 -13.51
N SER A 740 -6.57 -6.72 -14.06
CA SER A 740 -6.73 -7.30 -15.40
C SER A 740 -6.09 -8.68 -15.54
N LEU A 741 -6.69 -9.53 -16.38
CA LEU A 741 -6.16 -10.84 -16.80
C LEU A 741 -6.10 -10.89 -18.33
N PHE A 742 -4.99 -11.33 -18.91
CA PHE A 742 -4.78 -11.34 -20.36
C PHE A 742 -3.85 -12.49 -20.78
N CYS A 743 -3.81 -12.82 -22.07
CA CYS A 743 -2.82 -13.78 -22.59
C CYS A 743 -1.65 -13.06 -23.23
N ILE A 744 -0.44 -13.51 -22.91
CA ILE A 744 0.81 -12.93 -23.41
C ILE A 744 1.36 -13.86 -24.49
N PRO A 745 1.52 -13.39 -25.75
CA PRO A 745 2.14 -14.18 -26.81
C PRO A 745 3.66 -14.33 -26.57
N PRO A 746 4.31 -15.31 -27.21
CA PRO A 746 5.75 -15.44 -27.15
C PRO A 746 6.47 -14.34 -27.96
N THR A 747 7.71 -14.09 -27.59
CA THR A 747 8.67 -13.29 -28.35
C THR A 747 9.48 -14.19 -29.30
N THR A 748 10.34 -13.59 -30.13
CA THR A 748 11.35 -14.29 -30.92
C THR A 748 12.58 -14.69 -30.09
N ALA A 749 12.71 -14.19 -28.86
CA ALA A 749 13.80 -14.52 -27.95
C ALA A 749 13.43 -15.72 -27.05
N ASP A 750 14.07 -16.86 -27.30
CA ASP A 750 13.83 -18.08 -26.54
C ASP A 750 14.11 -17.92 -25.03
N ALA A 751 15.09 -17.10 -24.66
CA ALA A 751 15.40 -16.81 -23.26
C ALA A 751 14.24 -16.10 -22.53
N VAL A 752 13.61 -15.12 -23.17
CA VAL A 752 12.43 -14.43 -22.62
C VAL A 752 11.26 -15.40 -22.48
N ASN A 753 11.03 -16.22 -23.51
CA ASN A 753 9.94 -17.19 -23.50
C ASN A 753 10.14 -18.27 -22.44
N SER A 754 11.38 -18.73 -22.24
CA SER A 754 11.72 -19.74 -21.25
C SER A 754 11.66 -19.20 -19.83
N VAL A 755 12.12 -17.96 -19.60
CA VAL A 755 12.11 -17.37 -18.25
C VAL A 755 10.71 -17.01 -17.83
N ALA A 756 9.89 -16.38 -18.68
CA ALA A 756 8.53 -16.05 -18.28
C ALA A 756 7.56 -17.24 -18.40
N GLY A 757 7.81 -18.16 -19.35
CA GLY A 757 6.83 -19.19 -19.72
C GLY A 757 5.81 -18.62 -20.68
N LEU A 758 6.28 -18.17 -21.85
CA LEU A 758 5.44 -17.59 -22.90
C LEU A 758 5.27 -18.55 -24.09
N PRO A 759 4.06 -18.71 -24.66
CA PRO A 759 2.82 -18.04 -24.29
C PRO A 759 2.32 -18.43 -22.90
N GLY A 760 1.68 -17.48 -22.21
CA GLY A 760 1.23 -17.67 -20.84
C GLY A 760 0.23 -16.62 -20.37
N LEU A 761 -0.32 -16.83 -19.18
CA LEU A 761 -1.24 -15.89 -18.54
C LEU A 761 -0.48 -14.66 -18.05
N GLY A 762 -1.09 -13.49 -18.22
CA GLY A 762 -0.70 -12.25 -17.56
C GLY A 762 -1.76 -11.87 -16.52
N ARG A 763 -1.32 -11.45 -15.34
CA ARG A 763 -2.16 -10.87 -14.29
C ARG A 763 -1.57 -9.53 -13.88
N LEU A 764 -2.42 -8.51 -13.76
CA LEU A 764 -2.01 -7.16 -13.40
C LEU A 764 -2.93 -6.61 -12.32
N THR A 765 -2.36 -6.08 -11.24
CA THR A 765 -3.00 -5.06 -10.41
C THR A 765 -2.25 -3.74 -10.54
N LEU A 766 -3.00 -2.67 -10.79
CA LEU A 766 -2.45 -1.35 -11.08
C LEU A 766 -3.18 -0.30 -10.22
N PRO A 767 -2.66 0.00 -9.02
CA PRO A 767 -3.03 1.19 -8.28
C PRO A 767 -2.63 2.45 -9.06
N GLY A 768 -3.38 3.53 -8.85
CA GLY A 768 -3.01 4.82 -9.42
C GLY A 768 -3.91 5.94 -8.96
N THR A 769 -3.55 7.17 -9.34
CA THR A 769 -4.31 8.36 -9.02
C THR A 769 -5.09 8.83 -10.25
N ARG A 770 -6.40 9.02 -10.07
CA ARG A 770 -7.31 9.65 -11.01
C ARG A 770 -7.52 11.10 -10.63
N ARG A 771 -7.41 12.00 -11.60
CA ARG A 771 -7.76 13.42 -11.44
C ARG A 771 -8.79 13.81 -12.50
N PHE A 772 -9.90 14.38 -12.06
CA PHE A 772 -11.03 14.78 -12.88
C PHE A 772 -10.98 16.28 -13.15
N VAL A 773 -11.17 16.69 -14.41
CA VAL A 773 -11.19 18.10 -14.81
C VAL A 773 -12.62 18.55 -15.05
N VAL A 774 -13.05 19.59 -14.31
CA VAL A 774 -14.42 20.11 -14.32
C VAL A 774 -14.52 21.39 -15.17
N PRO A 775 -15.44 21.47 -16.15
CA PRO A 775 -15.65 22.69 -16.93
C PRO A 775 -16.12 23.88 -16.08
N GLY A 776 -15.60 25.08 -16.39
CA GLY A 776 -16.06 26.34 -15.80
C GLY A 776 -15.50 26.65 -14.41
N VAL A 777 -14.74 25.73 -13.80
CA VAL A 777 -13.93 26.01 -12.61
C VAL A 777 -12.53 26.36 -13.09
N VAL A 778 -12.16 27.63 -13.05
CA VAL A 778 -10.76 28.04 -13.23
C VAL A 778 -9.97 27.54 -12.02
N THR A 779 -9.36 26.36 -12.16
CA THR A 779 -8.29 25.94 -11.25
C THR A 779 -7.18 26.98 -11.40
N PRO A 780 -6.67 27.60 -10.31
CA PRO A 780 -5.55 28.51 -10.43
C PRO A 780 -4.39 27.73 -11.03
N THR A 781 -4.07 28.05 -12.28
CA THR A 781 -2.84 27.57 -12.92
C THR A 781 -1.70 28.11 -12.08
N PRO A 782 -0.76 27.30 -11.58
CA PRO A 782 0.44 27.83 -10.96
C PRO A 782 1.18 28.62 -12.03
N THR A 783 1.00 29.94 -11.99
CA THR A 783 1.75 30.86 -12.82
C THR A 783 3.15 30.86 -12.24
N GLN A 784 3.99 29.95 -12.73
CA GLN A 784 5.43 30.10 -12.57
C GLN A 784 5.79 31.38 -13.32
N THR A 785 5.91 32.46 -12.56
CA THR A 785 6.54 33.68 -13.03
C THR A 785 7.98 33.28 -13.31
N MET A 786 8.30 33.02 -14.58
CA MET A 786 9.67 32.84 -15.01
C MET A 786 10.40 34.14 -14.72
N SER A 787 11.19 34.15 -13.65
CA SER A 787 12.21 35.17 -13.44
C SER A 787 13.26 34.99 -14.54
N PRO A 788 13.63 36.03 -15.29
CA PRO A 788 14.51 35.89 -16.45
C PRO A 788 15.89 35.35 -16.04
N THR A 789 16.33 34.38 -16.82
CA THR A 789 17.65 33.74 -16.84
C THR A 789 18.79 34.74 -16.62
N PRO A 790 19.67 34.55 -15.61
CA PRO A 790 20.95 35.24 -15.58
C PRO A 790 21.87 34.61 -16.65
N THR A 791 22.26 35.43 -17.63
CA THR A 791 23.28 35.12 -18.62
C THR A 791 24.60 34.75 -17.93
N LEU A 792 25.07 33.53 -18.14
CA LEU A 792 26.42 33.09 -17.73
C LEU A 792 27.47 33.88 -18.53
N THR A 793 28.18 34.77 -17.83
CA THR A 793 29.47 35.31 -18.30
C THR A 793 30.60 34.53 -17.63
N ALA A 794 31.64 34.25 -18.41
CA ALA A 794 32.73 33.32 -18.11
C ALA A 794 33.45 33.54 -16.77
N THR A 795 33.70 32.42 -16.10
CA THR A 795 34.57 32.24 -14.92
C THR A 795 36.04 32.57 -15.23
N PRO A 796 36.73 33.41 -14.42
CA PRO A 796 38.17 33.30 -14.29
C PRO A 796 38.53 32.35 -13.13
N THR A 797 39.41 31.40 -13.45
CA THR A 797 40.09 30.47 -12.55
C THR A 797 40.87 31.19 -11.44
N ILE A 798 40.72 30.80 -10.17
CA ILE A 798 41.69 31.13 -9.11
C ILE A 798 42.07 29.90 -8.28
N THR A 799 43.38 29.70 -8.25
CA THR A 799 44.22 28.71 -7.55
C THR A 799 44.23 28.90 -6.02
N LYS A 800 44.31 27.80 -5.26
CA LYS A 800 44.55 27.79 -3.80
C LYS A 800 45.99 28.22 -3.44
N THR A 801 46.21 29.27 -2.63
CA THR A 801 47.24 29.38 -1.55
C THR A 801 46.97 30.64 -0.66
N PRO A 802 47.67 30.88 0.47
CA PRO A 802 47.18 30.79 1.85
C PRO A 802 46.79 32.14 2.52
N THR A 803 46.14 32.01 3.67
CA THR A 803 45.71 33.03 4.64
C THR A 803 46.70 34.17 4.92
N PRO A 804 46.23 35.44 4.93
CA PRO A 804 46.80 36.49 5.76
C PRO A 804 45.91 36.76 6.98
N THR A 805 46.53 36.65 8.16
CA THR A 805 46.02 37.10 9.45
C THR A 805 45.75 38.61 9.41
N LEU A 806 44.51 39.02 9.71
CA LEU A 806 44.18 40.42 9.97
C LEU A 806 43.81 40.60 11.44
N THR A 807 44.72 41.21 12.19
CA THR A 807 44.56 41.62 13.58
C THR A 807 43.75 42.91 13.64
N ILE A 808 42.57 42.89 14.26
CA ILE A 808 41.83 44.11 14.62
C ILE A 808 42.06 44.36 16.12
N PRO A 809 42.73 45.46 16.53
CA PRO A 809 42.85 45.84 17.92
C PRO A 809 41.63 46.64 18.37
N GLY A 810 40.91 46.14 19.37
CA GLY A 810 39.88 46.90 20.08
C GLY A 810 38.50 46.24 20.18
N LEU A 811 38.43 45.04 20.79
CA LEU A 811 37.18 44.54 21.37
C LEU A 811 37.47 44.05 22.80
N PRO A 812 36.71 44.49 23.82
CA PRO A 812 37.01 44.18 25.20
C PRO A 812 36.89 42.68 25.48
N THR A 813 37.86 42.18 26.23
CA THR A 813 37.88 40.85 26.83
C THR A 813 36.71 40.72 27.81
N ALA A 814 35.64 40.04 27.42
CA ALA A 814 34.62 39.60 28.35
C ALA A 814 35.07 38.25 28.94
N THR A 815 35.69 38.30 30.12
CA THR A 815 35.78 37.15 31.02
C THR A 815 34.35 36.75 31.42
N PRO A 816 33.88 35.53 31.13
CA PRO A 816 32.57 35.10 31.61
C PRO A 816 32.68 34.85 33.12
N THR A 817 32.30 35.83 33.93
CA THR A 817 31.95 35.61 35.33
C THR A 817 30.64 34.83 35.37
N ASN A 818 30.75 33.53 35.61
CA ASN A 818 29.62 32.64 35.87
C ASN A 818 28.80 33.13 37.07
N THR A 819 27.50 33.29 36.86
CA THR A 819 26.52 33.31 37.95
C THR A 819 25.88 31.93 37.98
N VAL A 820 25.90 31.27 39.14
CA VAL A 820 25.22 29.97 39.34
C VAL A 820 23.72 30.19 39.15
N GLY A 821 23.11 29.49 38.17
CA GLY A 821 21.67 29.53 37.90
C GLY A 821 21.22 29.92 36.48
N GLY A 822 22.11 30.07 35.50
CA GLY A 822 21.73 30.24 34.09
C GLY A 822 21.65 28.90 33.34
N THR A 823 20.63 28.72 32.49
CA THR A 823 20.50 27.58 31.56
C THR A 823 21.59 27.64 30.48
N CYS A 824 22.67 26.87 30.63
CA CYS A 824 23.66 26.67 29.55
C CYS A 824 23.14 25.59 28.58
N HIS A 825 23.22 25.83 27.27
CA HIS A 825 22.92 24.80 26.27
C HIS A 825 24.17 23.94 26.04
N TRP A 826 24.04 22.62 26.00
CA TRP A 826 25.15 21.65 25.89
C TRP A 826 26.13 21.94 24.73
N SER A 827 25.67 22.63 23.68
CA SER A 827 26.49 23.05 22.54
C SER A 827 27.56 24.10 22.89
N GLN A 828 27.46 24.72 24.07
CA GLN A 828 28.38 25.74 24.56
C GLN A 828 29.51 25.17 25.43
N CYS A 829 29.48 23.88 25.76
CA CYS A 829 30.47 23.24 26.62
C CYS A 829 31.83 23.00 25.94
N ILE A 830 32.02 23.25 24.63
CA ILE A 830 33.27 22.93 23.90
C ILE A 830 33.57 23.92 22.76
N PRO A 831 34.75 24.57 22.74
CA PRO A 831 35.22 25.34 21.59
C PRO A 831 35.63 24.40 20.43
N PRO A 832 35.45 24.81 19.16
CA PRO A 832 35.98 24.05 18.02
C PRO A 832 37.51 23.86 18.14
N GLY A 833 37.99 22.60 18.19
CA GLY A 833 39.41 22.26 18.11
C GLY A 833 40.09 21.60 19.32
N SER A 834 39.36 21.27 20.40
CA SER A 834 39.95 20.59 21.58
C SER A 834 40.31 19.12 21.31
N GLY A 835 41.47 18.67 21.80
CA GLY A 835 42.02 17.31 21.62
C GLY A 835 41.70 16.33 22.76
N ALA A 836 42.01 15.04 22.54
CA ALA A 836 41.61 13.93 23.42
C ALA A 836 42.21 13.95 24.84
N ASN A 837 43.20 14.79 25.10
CA ASN A 837 43.86 14.91 26.41
C ASN A 837 43.49 16.20 27.16
N ASP A 838 42.59 17.03 26.59
CA ASP A 838 42.17 18.26 27.25
C ASP A 838 41.29 17.92 28.46
N ALA A 839 41.63 18.51 29.62
CA ALA A 839 40.92 18.26 30.87
C ALA A 839 39.44 18.63 30.73
N PHE A 840 38.59 17.68 31.10
CA PHE A 840 37.14 17.73 30.96
C PHE A 840 36.54 18.82 31.84
N ALA A 841 36.43 20.05 31.32
CA ALA A 841 36.02 21.22 32.09
C ALA A 841 34.76 21.86 31.50
N CYS A 842 33.59 21.22 31.67
CA CYS A 842 32.32 21.95 31.58
C CYS A 842 31.86 22.32 33.00
N THR A 843 32.12 23.56 33.42
CA THR A 843 31.77 24.06 34.76
C THR A 843 30.26 24.18 35.00
N CYS A 844 29.42 23.96 33.98
CA CYS A 844 27.96 23.96 34.11
C CYS A 844 27.30 22.56 34.10
N ALA A 845 28.07 21.47 34.00
CA ALA A 845 27.53 20.14 34.24
C ALA A 845 27.23 19.96 35.74
N THR A 846 26.09 19.34 36.07
CA THR A 846 25.69 19.15 37.48
C THR A 846 26.28 17.88 38.08
N GLY A 847 26.79 16.95 37.24
CA GLY A 847 27.55 15.78 37.67
C GLY A 847 28.12 14.98 36.51
N GLN A 848 28.85 13.89 36.82
CA GLN A 848 29.38 12.93 35.84
C GLN A 848 29.00 11.51 36.25
N LEU A 849 28.59 10.69 35.28
CA LEU A 849 28.26 9.27 35.45
C LEU A 849 29.25 8.43 34.67
N ARG A 850 29.95 7.52 35.35
CA ARG A 850 30.76 6.48 34.75
C ARG A 850 30.06 5.14 34.92
N THR A 851 29.80 4.44 33.82
CA THR A 851 29.22 3.10 33.83
C THR A 851 30.26 2.11 33.35
N ILE A 852 30.55 1.10 34.18
CA ILE A 852 31.51 0.04 33.85
C ILE A 852 30.70 -1.23 33.61
N TYR A 853 30.80 -1.79 32.40
CA TYR A 853 30.17 -3.05 32.04
C TYR A 853 31.20 -4.19 32.17
N ASP A 854 31.08 -4.99 33.23
CA ASP A 854 32.04 -6.04 33.60
C ASP A 854 31.51 -7.47 33.39
N GLN A 855 30.19 -7.67 33.30
CA GLN A 855 29.53 -8.99 33.22
C GLN A 855 28.30 -8.98 32.27
N VAL A 856 28.46 -8.67 30.99
CA VAL A 856 27.32 -8.66 30.03
C VAL A 856 27.34 -9.87 29.11
N ARG A 857 26.17 -10.48 28.94
CA ARG A 857 25.89 -11.62 28.07
C ARG A 857 25.11 -11.15 26.85
N LEU A 858 25.61 -11.48 25.66
CA LEU A 858 24.94 -11.19 24.39
C LEU A 858 24.44 -12.51 23.77
N ASP A 859 23.15 -12.56 23.48
CA ASP A 859 22.51 -13.68 22.77
C ASP A 859 22.08 -13.18 21.39
N ASN A 860 22.82 -13.54 20.34
CA ASN A 860 22.55 -13.10 18.97
C ASN A 860 22.38 -14.28 18.00
N GLY A 861 21.17 -14.49 17.51
CA GLY A 861 20.84 -15.54 16.53
C GLY A 861 19.79 -16.54 17.02
N TRP A 862 19.22 -17.31 16.10
CA TRP A 862 18.05 -18.19 16.34
C TRP A 862 18.41 -19.68 16.44
N THR A 863 19.64 -20.07 16.10
CA THR A 863 20.10 -21.47 16.06
C THR A 863 20.57 -22.00 17.43
N GLY A 864 20.56 -21.17 18.48
CA GLY A 864 21.01 -21.52 19.83
C GLY A 864 22.53 -21.63 20.04
N THR A 865 23.33 -21.52 18.97
CA THR A 865 24.80 -21.67 19.00
C THR A 865 25.59 -20.40 19.36
N SER A 866 24.96 -19.23 19.29
CA SER A 866 25.55 -17.94 19.69
C SER A 866 24.78 -17.32 20.86
N HIS A 867 24.33 -18.18 21.77
CA HIS A 867 23.75 -17.84 23.06
C HIS A 867 24.80 -18.11 24.15
N ASN A 868 24.80 -17.32 25.23
CA ASN A 868 25.74 -17.30 26.34
C ASN A 868 27.14 -16.69 26.04
N THR A 869 27.29 -15.89 24.98
CA THR A 869 28.60 -15.29 24.66
C THR A 869 28.93 -14.14 25.62
N GLN A 870 30.07 -14.24 26.33
CA GLN A 870 30.57 -13.17 27.20
C GLN A 870 31.17 -12.04 26.36
N THR A 871 30.75 -10.81 26.65
CA THR A 871 31.37 -9.61 26.09
C THR A 871 32.70 -9.30 26.77
N VAL A 872 33.58 -8.52 26.12
CA VAL A 872 34.91 -8.19 26.64
C VAL A 872 34.78 -7.32 27.89
N GLY A 873 35.39 -7.74 29.01
CA GLY A 873 35.31 -7.00 30.28
C GLY A 873 36.02 -5.64 30.24
N ASN A 874 35.55 -4.72 31.09
CA ASN A 874 36.04 -3.34 31.28
C ASN A 874 35.65 -2.37 30.16
N THR A 875 34.44 -2.50 29.61
CA THR A 875 33.88 -1.45 28.75
C THR A 875 33.35 -0.32 29.63
N ASP A 876 34.10 0.77 29.70
CA ASP A 876 33.73 1.98 30.45
C ASP A 876 33.01 2.97 29.52
N SER A 877 31.86 3.48 29.93
CA SER A 877 31.21 4.64 29.32
C SER A 877 31.12 5.80 30.30
N ASP A 878 31.60 6.97 29.88
CA ASP A 878 31.54 8.21 30.66
C ASP A 878 30.51 9.15 30.04
N ALA A 879 29.63 9.71 30.87
CA ALA A 879 28.61 10.66 30.44
C ALA A 879 28.46 11.82 31.43
N LEU A 880 28.05 12.98 30.92
CA LEU A 880 27.72 14.14 31.74
C LEU A 880 26.24 14.16 32.09
N LEU A 881 25.96 14.61 33.31
CA LEU A 881 24.62 14.83 33.82
C LEU A 881 24.33 16.34 33.87
N PHE A 882 23.14 16.70 33.39
CA PHE A 882 22.62 18.05 33.35
C PHE A 882 21.20 18.10 33.90
N ASP A 883 20.77 19.32 34.25
CA ASP A 883 19.39 19.65 34.62
C ASP A 883 18.85 18.87 35.84
N CYS A 884 19.73 18.38 36.71
CA CYS A 884 19.36 17.67 37.93
C CYS A 884 20.34 17.95 39.07
N ASP A 885 19.91 17.77 40.32
CA ASP A 885 20.76 17.88 41.51
C ASP A 885 21.04 16.52 42.18
N GLY A 886 20.37 15.45 41.74
CA GLY A 886 20.53 14.10 42.26
C GLY A 886 19.92 13.88 43.65
N VAL A 887 19.24 14.87 44.24
CA VAL A 887 18.65 14.81 45.58
C VAL A 887 17.16 15.14 45.57
N THR A 888 16.76 16.28 45.00
CA THR A 888 15.35 16.68 44.88
C THR A 888 14.82 16.50 43.47
N ASP A 889 15.68 16.68 42.46
CA ASP A 889 15.46 16.26 41.09
C ASP A 889 16.45 15.14 40.75
N THR A 890 15.94 13.91 40.76
CA THR A 890 16.72 12.71 40.46
C THR A 890 16.78 12.40 38.96
N LEU A 891 16.06 13.16 38.12
CA LEU A 891 15.92 12.86 36.70
C LEU A 891 16.89 13.67 35.86
N CYS A 892 18.14 13.18 35.78
CA CYS A 892 19.19 13.83 35.02
C CYS A 892 19.06 13.64 33.51
N ARG A 893 19.34 14.71 32.76
CA ARG A 893 19.57 14.62 31.32
C ARG A 893 21.02 14.19 31.08
N LEU A 894 21.19 13.05 30.42
CA LEU A 894 22.49 12.41 30.20
C LEU A 894 23.01 12.68 28.78
N THR A 895 24.28 13.09 28.66
CA THR A 895 24.93 13.35 27.35
C THR A 895 26.30 12.67 27.27
N GLY A 896 26.45 11.72 26.32
CA GLY A 896 27.62 10.85 26.05
C GLY A 896 27.18 9.53 25.37
N PRO A 897 28.09 8.67 24.82
CA PRO A 897 29.57 8.73 24.80
C PRO A 897 30.17 9.31 23.50
N ARG A 898 31.50 9.49 23.42
CA ARG A 898 32.22 10.08 22.27
C ARG A 898 33.25 9.12 21.65
N PRO A 899 33.68 9.35 20.39
CA PRO A 899 34.71 8.53 19.76
C PRO A 899 36.07 8.80 20.42
N GLY A 900 36.67 7.75 21.00
CA GLY A 900 38.11 7.73 21.31
C GLY A 900 38.92 7.22 20.13
N GLN A 901 40.25 7.27 20.24
CA GLN A 901 41.20 6.85 19.19
C GLN A 901 41.04 5.38 18.74
N TYR A 902 40.27 4.57 19.46
CA TYR A 902 39.96 3.18 19.12
C TYR A 902 38.45 2.87 19.04
N GLY A 903 37.61 3.89 18.85
CA GLY A 903 36.14 3.77 18.80
C GLY A 903 35.45 4.41 20.01
N TRP A 904 34.11 4.44 19.97
CA TRP A 904 33.25 5.04 20.99
C TRP A 904 33.53 4.42 22.37
N ARG A 905 33.99 5.23 23.33
CA ARG A 905 33.97 4.89 24.75
C ARG A 905 32.79 5.61 25.37
#